data_AF-A0A1V5AGZ0-F1
#
_entry.id   AF-A0A1V5AGZ0-F1
#
_cell.length_a   1.000
_cell.length_b   1.000
_cell.length_c   1.000
_cell.angle_alpha   90.00
_cell.angle_beta   90.00
_cell.angle_gamma   90.00
#
_symmetry.space_group_name_H-M   'P 1'
#
loop_
_entity.id
_entity.type
_entity.pdbx_description
1 polymer ?
#
loop_
_entity_poly.entity_id
_entity_poly.type
_entity_poly.pdbx_seq_one_letter_code
_entity_poly.pdbx_strand_id
1 'polypeptide(L)'
;MTASKLGSHVVRILCGNRPVGGGLLLDNEHILTCGYIIDKIDKIKEMQKDKPLDKICIEHMWSHDKKTIAATVLISLYDKGLEDLENDIAIIKLDQRLESVKPIKLILVNGLVGHNFCSYGFPMGHDKGIFTEGKIGWEHNGNRIILENYKNCKIPLQRGFSGCPVWDVSLKGIVGIIAATDEKNSMGTFISAKELTKSLEIKWPKIKDFVCEYTYDEPCSTSFSEEMHEILRPWDDIHNLFRNIDEISKSRMELFNSGAISEDDLKRLNCISKQITEKWREFREIYNFQSYKYIFNFPAYDEFHSINIERIMYKLLPKLFKKSWVEDNKVILFDRNNISFTFLLLASAWLHDIGMITSLLERKPSDKEEDIEKQYLDILNNHHEKSIEYISNNRDAFKLHDNEPEYLSDICKFHMHKDYSRLHECNKKLKDRGLRNRINIPLITSYLRLADSLQIPRKTTDIKSYMALGLDDSFVKFQWLKSQITADYDVDPDAFKVKIILKIPEKIYDDIKEKEDKEKEDKDIEAKKLEESVNNLRQSIEIELQNEIDCIKDIIVDGKIDFYLYAECKTEKCSKFNECSEKDFKELLNDIELFGPRMSPNASAVMGVVLKQIESILSGSDQRANLENLQNYNNTVLRRIKDKRPCHVFLHKVADFLTNSLSKKDQDCESTHRIINDKLSYWNEKIDSIKTALPDVAYGILADNKFSLLLYGYSSSIINCLEGAINKNDDLRNIEVYVCQAATKNELRYNNRLVYNDGLKYIHELRRLRMKKIYYITDVCPSHIFSEGKISKVLFGANGIEPDGSIHHTLGHLAIAEMAYMHGVWVFVVADSLKIGNIDASKLGGVRGNEWLTTDIDKEEILQSAEVNNYNPRGDKVSADLISAIVLEKGIIRPQDAEKYMDIS
;
A
#
# COMPACT_ATOMS: atom_id res chain seq x y z
N MET A 1 -28.72 -36.93 4.51
CA MET A 1 -29.76 -37.88 4.01
C MET A 1 -29.14 -38.65 2.82
N THR A 2 -29.62 -39.83 2.42
CA THR A 2 -29.08 -40.55 1.24
C THR A 2 -29.93 -40.20 0.01
N ALA A 3 -29.38 -40.20 -1.20
CA ALA A 3 -30.15 -39.97 -2.43
C ALA A 3 -31.36 -40.93 -2.54
N SER A 4 -31.21 -42.17 -2.05
CA SER A 4 -32.30 -43.16 -1.94
C SER A 4 -33.45 -42.76 -1.02
N LYS A 5 -33.28 -41.76 -0.15
CA LYS A 5 -34.35 -41.20 0.69
C LYS A 5 -34.98 -39.96 0.06
N LEU A 6 -34.43 -39.38 -1.01
CA LEU A 6 -34.92 -38.13 -1.61
C LEU A 6 -36.41 -38.19 -2.00
N GLY A 7 -36.86 -39.32 -2.55
CA GLY A 7 -38.25 -39.47 -2.96
C GLY A 7 -39.28 -39.40 -1.82
N SER A 8 -38.90 -39.46 -0.53
CA SER A 8 -39.85 -39.27 0.59
C SER A 8 -40.25 -37.80 0.73
N HIS A 9 -39.51 -36.91 0.08
CA HIS A 9 -39.74 -35.49 0.09
C HIS A 9 -40.13 -34.96 -1.30
N VAL A 10 -40.41 -35.85 -2.25
CA VAL A 10 -40.85 -35.47 -3.58
C VAL A 10 -42.31 -35.87 -3.76
N VAL A 11 -43.14 -34.93 -4.17
CA VAL A 11 -44.56 -35.14 -4.43
C VAL A 11 -44.90 -34.93 -5.89
N ARG A 12 -45.95 -35.60 -6.36
CA ARG A 12 -46.52 -35.37 -7.68
C ARG A 12 -47.70 -34.41 -7.56
N ILE A 13 -47.68 -33.34 -8.35
CA ILE A 13 -48.74 -32.32 -8.39
C ILE A 13 -49.68 -32.63 -9.54
N LEU A 14 -50.98 -32.64 -9.24
CA LEU A 14 -52.06 -32.93 -10.18
C LEU A 14 -53.06 -31.76 -10.26
N CYS A 15 -53.63 -31.56 -11.44
CA CYS A 15 -54.86 -30.80 -11.64
C CYS A 15 -56.01 -31.79 -11.86
N GLY A 16 -56.84 -32.02 -10.84
CA GLY A 16 -57.70 -33.21 -10.77
C GLY A 16 -56.88 -34.49 -10.82
N ASN A 17 -57.02 -35.28 -11.89
CA ASN A 17 -56.26 -36.52 -12.11
C ASN A 17 -55.11 -36.36 -13.12
N ARG A 18 -54.84 -35.15 -13.62
CA ARG A 18 -53.79 -34.91 -14.63
C ARG A 18 -52.48 -34.46 -13.98
N PRO A 19 -51.35 -35.17 -14.18
CA PRO A 19 -50.05 -34.72 -13.70
C PRO A 19 -49.60 -33.43 -14.36
N VAL A 20 -49.21 -32.44 -13.56
CA VAL A 20 -48.76 -31.13 -14.05
C VAL A 20 -47.28 -30.87 -13.79
N GLY A 21 -46.71 -31.46 -12.72
CA GLY A 21 -45.29 -31.37 -12.36
C GLY A 21 -44.99 -32.04 -11.01
N GLY A 22 -43.80 -31.81 -10.47
CA GLY A 22 -43.41 -32.29 -9.14
C GLY A 22 -43.22 -31.14 -8.15
N GLY A 23 -43.02 -31.48 -6.87
CA GLY A 23 -42.75 -30.52 -5.82
C GLY A 23 -41.88 -31.11 -4.72
N LEU A 24 -41.17 -30.25 -4.00
CA LEU A 24 -40.40 -30.57 -2.80
C LEU A 24 -41.26 -30.35 -1.55
N LEU A 25 -41.52 -31.41 -0.80
CA LEU A 25 -42.20 -31.37 0.49
C LEU A 25 -41.22 -30.87 1.57
N LEU A 26 -41.44 -29.65 2.08
CA LEU A 26 -40.55 -28.98 3.05
C LEU A 26 -40.78 -29.46 4.49
N ASP A 27 -42.06 -29.62 4.87
CA ASP A 27 -42.51 -30.19 6.14
C ASP A 27 -43.76 -31.07 5.91
N ASN A 28 -44.55 -31.34 6.95
CA ASN A 28 -45.75 -32.15 6.85
C ASN A 28 -46.94 -31.45 6.16
N GLU A 29 -46.83 -30.19 5.75
CA GLU A 29 -47.95 -29.44 5.16
C GLU A 29 -47.58 -28.47 4.03
N HIS A 30 -46.29 -28.13 3.83
CA HIS A 30 -45.83 -27.16 2.83
C HIS A 30 -44.99 -27.81 1.72
N ILE A 31 -45.28 -27.43 0.48
CA ILE A 31 -44.60 -27.90 -0.72
C ILE A 31 -44.04 -26.70 -1.48
N LEU A 32 -42.75 -26.76 -1.82
CA LEU A 32 -42.06 -25.83 -2.69
C LEU A 32 -42.05 -26.37 -4.13
N THR A 33 -42.39 -25.53 -5.10
CA THR A 33 -42.41 -25.90 -6.53
C THR A 33 -42.07 -24.67 -7.40
N CYS A 34 -41.88 -24.86 -8.70
CA CYS A 34 -41.77 -23.74 -9.64
C CYS A 34 -43.15 -23.11 -9.93
N GLY A 35 -43.17 -21.79 -10.12
CA GLY A 35 -44.37 -21.00 -10.38
C GLY A 35 -45.06 -21.35 -11.70
N TYR A 36 -44.29 -21.80 -12.69
CA TYR A 36 -44.77 -22.30 -13.97
C TYR A 36 -45.82 -23.42 -13.83
N ILE A 37 -45.70 -24.27 -12.79
CA ILE A 37 -46.69 -25.33 -12.53
C ILE A 37 -48.05 -24.73 -12.15
N ILE A 38 -48.07 -23.62 -11.41
CA ILE A 38 -49.31 -22.93 -11.03
C ILE A 38 -49.97 -22.30 -12.26
N ASP A 39 -49.20 -21.61 -13.11
CA ASP A 39 -49.73 -21.05 -14.36
C ASP A 39 -50.33 -22.14 -15.28
N LYS A 40 -49.68 -23.31 -15.35
CA LYS A 40 -50.20 -24.45 -16.11
C LYS A 40 -51.51 -24.97 -15.54
N ILE A 41 -51.66 -25.02 -14.21
CA ILE A 41 -52.93 -25.40 -13.55
C ILE A 41 -54.03 -24.40 -13.91
N ASP A 42 -53.74 -23.09 -13.83
CA ASP A 42 -54.72 -22.04 -14.15
C ASP A 42 -55.19 -22.13 -15.61
N LYS A 43 -54.27 -22.34 -16.56
CA LYS A 43 -54.61 -22.56 -17.98
C LYS A 43 -55.48 -23.80 -18.20
N ILE A 44 -55.20 -24.89 -17.48
CA ILE A 44 -56.00 -26.13 -17.56
C ILE A 44 -57.43 -25.89 -17.05
N LYS A 45 -57.58 -25.07 -15.99
CA LYS A 45 -58.89 -24.66 -15.45
C LYS A 45 -59.64 -23.77 -16.44
N GLU A 46 -58.97 -22.80 -17.06
CA GLU A 46 -59.57 -21.91 -18.07
C GLU A 46 -60.08 -22.67 -19.31
N MET A 47 -59.34 -23.67 -19.78
CA MET A 47 -59.72 -24.49 -20.94
C MET A 47 -60.86 -25.49 -20.67
N GLN A 48 -61.23 -25.72 -19.40
CA GLN A 48 -62.21 -26.74 -19.00
C GLN A 48 -63.33 -26.18 -18.11
N LYS A 49 -63.82 -24.96 -18.43
CA LYS A 49 -64.89 -24.25 -17.71
C LYS A 49 -66.16 -25.07 -17.39
N ASP A 50 -66.42 -26.17 -18.11
CA ASP A 50 -67.61 -27.02 -17.95
C ASP A 50 -67.37 -28.35 -17.17
N LYS A 51 -66.19 -28.59 -16.59
CA LYS A 51 -65.90 -29.76 -15.73
C LYS A 51 -65.34 -29.31 -14.38
N PRO A 52 -65.77 -29.91 -13.23
CA PRO A 52 -65.26 -29.54 -11.91
C PRO A 52 -63.83 -30.08 -11.73
N LEU A 53 -62.86 -29.33 -12.24
CA LEU A 53 -61.42 -29.53 -12.03
C LEU A 53 -60.90 -28.49 -11.03
N ASP A 54 -61.63 -28.31 -9.93
CA ASP A 54 -61.46 -27.14 -9.06
C ASP A 54 -60.26 -27.25 -8.12
N LYS A 55 -59.72 -28.46 -7.91
CA LYS A 55 -58.76 -28.72 -6.84
C LYS A 55 -57.38 -29.13 -7.35
N ILE A 56 -56.35 -28.50 -6.78
CA ILE A 56 -54.97 -28.98 -6.84
C ILE A 56 -54.90 -30.20 -5.94
N CYS A 57 -54.34 -31.28 -6.47
CA CYS A 57 -54.29 -32.56 -5.83
C CYS A 57 -52.82 -33.01 -5.73
N ILE A 58 -52.41 -33.48 -4.57
CA ILE A 58 -51.04 -33.92 -4.30
C ILE A 58 -51.02 -35.42 -4.05
N GLU A 59 -50.09 -36.11 -4.70
CA GLU A 59 -49.80 -37.52 -4.43
C GLU A 59 -48.40 -37.67 -3.85
N HIS A 60 -48.33 -38.29 -2.67
CA HIS A 60 -47.09 -38.66 -2.02
C HIS A 60 -46.86 -40.17 -2.18
N MET A 61 -45.98 -40.54 -3.11
CA MET A 61 -45.80 -41.93 -3.55
C MET A 61 -45.19 -42.85 -2.49
N TRP A 62 -44.58 -42.28 -1.45
CA TRP A 62 -43.93 -43.02 -0.36
C TRP A 62 -44.74 -43.02 0.94
N SER A 63 -45.95 -42.47 0.92
CA SER A 63 -46.94 -42.63 1.99
C SER A 63 -47.56 -44.02 1.93
N HIS A 64 -47.74 -44.66 3.08
CA HIS A 64 -48.47 -45.93 3.18
C HIS A 64 -49.95 -45.78 2.77
N ASP A 65 -50.49 -44.58 2.91
CA ASP A 65 -51.81 -44.19 2.42
C ASP A 65 -51.66 -43.50 1.06
N LYS A 66 -51.94 -44.23 -0.03
CA LYS A 66 -52.00 -43.70 -1.42
C LYS A 66 -53.21 -42.80 -1.65
N LYS A 67 -53.45 -41.83 -0.76
CA LYS A 67 -54.55 -40.87 -0.86
C LYS A 67 -54.05 -39.63 -1.59
N THR A 68 -54.82 -39.18 -2.57
CA THR A 68 -54.67 -37.88 -3.17
C THR A 68 -55.17 -36.82 -2.18
N ILE A 69 -54.32 -35.85 -1.84
CA ILE A 69 -54.62 -34.81 -0.85
C ILE A 69 -54.92 -33.51 -1.58
N ALA A 70 -56.05 -32.87 -1.26
CA ALA A 70 -56.36 -31.55 -1.78
C ALA A 70 -55.37 -30.51 -1.22
N ALA A 71 -55.04 -29.50 -2.02
CA ALA A 71 -54.07 -28.49 -1.65
C ALA A 71 -54.44 -27.11 -2.20
N THR A 72 -53.92 -26.09 -1.52
CA THR A 72 -54.18 -24.68 -1.81
C THR A 72 -52.86 -23.95 -2.07
N VAL A 73 -52.80 -23.10 -3.08
CA VAL A 73 -51.63 -22.24 -3.33
C VAL A 73 -51.57 -21.17 -2.26
N LEU A 74 -50.47 -21.12 -1.50
CA LEU A 74 -50.23 -20.04 -0.53
C LEU A 74 -49.58 -18.83 -1.21
N ILE A 75 -48.56 -19.09 -2.03
CA ILE A 75 -47.74 -18.06 -2.67
C ILE A 75 -47.42 -18.52 -4.09
N SER A 76 -47.54 -17.61 -5.05
CA SER A 76 -47.02 -17.78 -6.40
C SER A 76 -46.35 -16.47 -6.79
N LEU A 77 -45.08 -16.52 -7.15
CA LEU A 77 -44.28 -15.34 -7.53
C LEU A 77 -44.10 -15.24 -9.06
N TYR A 78 -44.89 -15.97 -9.83
CA TYR A 78 -44.77 -16.04 -11.28
C TYR A 78 -45.39 -14.81 -11.96
N ASP A 79 -44.57 -13.97 -12.61
CA ASP A 79 -45.07 -12.79 -13.33
C ASP A 79 -45.46 -13.13 -14.78
N LYS A 80 -46.65 -12.66 -15.20
CA LYS A 80 -47.22 -12.93 -16.52
C LYS A 80 -46.95 -11.75 -17.44
N GLY A 81 -45.86 -11.81 -18.22
CA GLY A 81 -45.65 -10.89 -19.34
C GLY A 81 -44.31 -10.17 -19.39
N LEU A 82 -43.40 -10.43 -18.45
CA LEU A 82 -41.99 -10.04 -18.56
C LEU A 82 -41.18 -11.29 -18.93
N GLU A 83 -40.26 -11.17 -19.88
CA GLU A 83 -39.22 -12.21 -20.11
C GLU A 83 -38.26 -12.34 -18.90
N ASP A 84 -38.42 -11.47 -17.89
CA ASP A 84 -37.75 -11.55 -16.59
C ASP A 84 -38.34 -12.69 -15.74
N LEU A 85 -37.70 -13.84 -15.88
CA LEU A 85 -37.93 -15.10 -15.17
C LEU A 85 -37.45 -15.09 -13.70
N GLU A 86 -37.22 -13.92 -13.10
CA GLU A 86 -36.57 -13.76 -11.78
C GLU A 86 -37.34 -14.44 -10.62
N ASN A 87 -38.62 -14.74 -10.78
CA ASN A 87 -39.45 -15.26 -9.68
C ASN A 87 -40.33 -16.48 -10.05
N ASP A 88 -39.75 -17.53 -10.62
CA ASP A 88 -40.46 -18.78 -10.95
C ASP A 88 -40.64 -19.73 -9.75
N ILE A 89 -41.30 -19.26 -8.68
CA ILE A 89 -41.39 -19.96 -7.38
C ILE A 89 -42.84 -19.96 -6.87
N ALA A 90 -43.29 -21.08 -6.32
CA ALA A 90 -44.57 -21.18 -5.61
C ALA A 90 -44.51 -22.08 -4.36
N ILE A 91 -45.33 -21.72 -3.37
CA ILE A 91 -45.57 -22.51 -2.15
C ILE A 91 -47.02 -22.98 -2.16
N ILE A 92 -47.22 -24.29 -2.01
CA ILE A 92 -48.52 -24.95 -1.90
C ILE A 92 -48.65 -25.50 -0.47
N LYS A 93 -49.83 -25.36 0.13
CA LYS A 93 -50.18 -25.96 1.42
C LYS A 93 -51.18 -27.09 1.23
N LEU A 94 -50.92 -28.22 1.88
CA LEU A 94 -51.84 -29.34 1.95
C LEU A 94 -53.03 -29.01 2.86
N ASP A 95 -54.23 -29.37 2.42
CA ASP A 95 -55.46 -29.20 3.22
C ASP A 95 -55.48 -30.18 4.41
N GLN A 96 -54.74 -31.29 4.30
CA GLN A 96 -54.51 -32.27 5.37
C GLN A 96 -53.02 -32.53 5.56
N ARG A 97 -52.55 -32.46 6.81
CA ARG A 97 -51.14 -32.73 7.16
C ARG A 97 -50.79 -34.20 6.94
N LEU A 98 -49.59 -34.46 6.42
CA LEU A 98 -49.03 -35.79 6.27
C LEU A 98 -48.46 -36.30 7.60
N GLU A 99 -48.78 -37.55 7.96
CA GLU A 99 -48.16 -38.20 9.11
C GLU A 99 -46.73 -38.65 8.76
N SER A 100 -45.80 -38.52 9.70
CA SER A 100 -44.42 -39.06 9.62
C SER A 100 -43.43 -38.41 8.63
N VAL A 101 -43.71 -37.20 8.12
CA VAL A 101 -42.74 -36.43 7.31
C VAL A 101 -41.90 -35.50 8.20
N LYS A 102 -40.57 -35.69 8.20
CA LYS A 102 -39.64 -34.78 8.89
C LYS A 102 -39.29 -33.57 8.02
N PRO A 103 -39.19 -32.36 8.60
CA PRO A 103 -38.70 -31.18 7.90
C PRO A 103 -37.37 -31.43 7.20
N ILE A 104 -37.21 -30.90 5.99
CA ILE A 104 -35.95 -30.95 5.24
C ILE A 104 -35.23 -29.60 5.32
N LYS A 105 -33.91 -29.63 5.15
CA LYS A 105 -33.07 -28.43 5.07
C LYS A 105 -32.53 -28.27 3.64
N LEU A 106 -32.68 -27.07 3.10
CA LEU A 106 -32.05 -26.57 1.89
C LEU A 106 -30.66 -26.04 2.27
N ILE A 107 -29.65 -26.43 1.50
CA ILE A 107 -28.27 -26.03 1.71
C ILE A 107 -28.01 -24.72 0.98
N LEU A 108 -27.67 -23.66 1.73
CA LEU A 108 -27.20 -22.39 1.19
C LEU A 108 -25.68 -22.50 0.99
N VAL A 109 -25.24 -22.42 -0.27
CA VAL A 109 -23.83 -22.55 -0.66
C VAL A 109 -23.54 -21.65 -1.86
N ASN A 110 -22.32 -21.08 -1.91
CA ASN A 110 -21.80 -20.35 -3.06
C ASN A 110 -20.93 -21.32 -3.89
N GLY A 111 -21.11 -21.32 -5.21
CA GLY A 111 -20.31 -22.16 -6.12
C GLY A 111 -20.75 -23.63 -6.17
N LEU A 112 -21.70 -23.94 -7.06
CA LEU A 112 -22.16 -25.32 -7.33
C LEU A 112 -21.65 -25.85 -8.68
N VAL A 113 -20.93 -25.03 -9.44
CA VAL A 113 -20.49 -25.36 -10.80
C VAL A 113 -19.56 -26.58 -10.76
N GLY A 114 -19.81 -27.55 -11.62
CA GLY A 114 -19.05 -28.80 -11.71
C GLY A 114 -19.52 -29.90 -10.77
N HIS A 115 -20.37 -29.61 -9.79
CA HIS A 115 -20.90 -30.62 -8.87
C HIS A 115 -21.82 -31.61 -9.59
N ASN A 116 -21.85 -32.85 -9.08
CA ASN A 116 -22.76 -33.88 -9.56
C ASN A 116 -24.11 -33.76 -8.85
N PHE A 117 -25.19 -33.78 -9.61
CA PHE A 117 -26.55 -33.75 -9.07
C PHE A 117 -27.32 -35.03 -9.40
N CYS A 118 -28.32 -35.32 -8.57
CA CYS A 118 -29.43 -36.17 -8.95
C CYS A 118 -30.77 -35.51 -8.61
N SER A 119 -31.82 -35.91 -9.33
CA SER A 119 -33.18 -35.45 -9.08
C SER A 119 -34.15 -36.59 -9.29
N TYR A 120 -35.22 -36.63 -8.50
CA TYR A 120 -36.29 -37.63 -8.61
C TYR A 120 -37.57 -36.92 -9.05
N GLY A 121 -38.17 -37.38 -10.14
CA GLY A 121 -39.35 -36.74 -10.74
C GLY A 121 -40.29 -37.74 -11.39
N PHE A 122 -41.36 -37.23 -12.00
CA PHE A 122 -42.47 -38.03 -12.53
C PHE A 122 -42.71 -37.76 -14.03
N PRO A 123 -41.77 -38.10 -14.92
CA PRO A 123 -41.98 -37.98 -16.35
C PRO A 123 -43.04 -38.95 -16.87
N MET A 124 -43.55 -38.67 -18.07
CA MET A 124 -44.58 -39.50 -18.72
C MET A 124 -44.10 -40.96 -18.84
N GLY A 125 -44.97 -41.91 -18.48
CA GLY A 125 -44.64 -43.35 -18.47
C GLY A 125 -43.97 -43.84 -17.18
N HIS A 126 -43.62 -42.94 -16.26
CA HIS A 126 -42.98 -43.27 -14.97
C HIS A 126 -43.83 -42.78 -13.79
N ASP A 127 -45.05 -43.30 -13.67
CA ASP A 127 -46.00 -42.91 -12.61
C ASP A 127 -45.48 -43.16 -11.18
N LYS A 128 -44.57 -44.11 -11.01
CA LYS A 128 -43.92 -44.41 -9.72
C LYS A 128 -42.70 -43.54 -9.45
N GLY A 129 -42.38 -42.57 -10.31
CA GLY A 129 -41.20 -41.71 -10.24
C GLY A 129 -39.90 -42.41 -10.65
N ILE A 130 -38.94 -41.64 -11.13
CA ILE A 130 -37.62 -42.13 -11.55
C ILE A 130 -36.52 -41.08 -11.31
N PHE A 131 -35.29 -41.54 -11.12
CA PHE A 131 -34.11 -40.67 -10.96
C PHE A 131 -33.54 -40.25 -12.31
N THR A 132 -33.03 -39.02 -12.35
CA THR A 132 -32.12 -38.49 -13.36
C THR A 132 -30.86 -37.96 -12.68
N GLU A 133 -29.76 -37.91 -13.42
CA GLU A 133 -28.43 -37.55 -12.91
C GLU A 133 -27.62 -36.76 -13.94
N GLY A 134 -26.69 -35.94 -13.46
CA GLY A 134 -25.90 -35.05 -14.31
C GLY A 134 -24.94 -34.15 -13.54
N LYS A 135 -24.51 -33.07 -14.19
CA LYS A 135 -23.66 -32.01 -13.63
C LYS A 135 -24.36 -30.68 -13.58
N ILE A 136 -23.99 -29.90 -12.57
CA ILE A 136 -24.36 -28.49 -12.43
C ILE A 136 -23.37 -27.67 -13.27
N GLY A 137 -23.88 -26.93 -14.25
CA GLY A 137 -23.11 -26.09 -15.18
C GLY A 137 -23.02 -24.63 -14.73
N TRP A 138 -22.68 -23.75 -15.66
CA TRP A 138 -22.58 -22.30 -15.43
C TRP A 138 -23.96 -21.63 -15.38
N GLU A 139 -23.99 -20.41 -14.86
CA GLU A 139 -25.17 -19.55 -14.86
C GLU A 139 -25.52 -19.09 -16.28
N HIS A 140 -26.81 -19.00 -16.58
CA HIS A 140 -27.36 -18.56 -17.85
C HIS A 140 -28.57 -17.66 -17.63
N ASN A 141 -28.50 -16.41 -18.12
CA ASN A 141 -29.58 -15.41 -18.16
C ASN A 141 -30.42 -15.32 -16.86
N GLY A 142 -30.03 -14.43 -15.94
CA GLY A 142 -30.88 -13.99 -14.82
C GLY A 142 -31.04 -15.01 -13.68
N ASN A 143 -29.95 -15.37 -12.98
CA ASN A 143 -29.92 -16.19 -11.75
C ASN A 143 -30.30 -17.68 -11.93
N ARG A 144 -30.31 -18.21 -13.16
CA ARG A 144 -30.58 -19.64 -13.43
C ARG A 144 -29.31 -20.39 -13.75
N ILE A 145 -29.08 -21.52 -13.08
CA ILE A 145 -27.90 -22.36 -13.32
C ILE A 145 -28.30 -23.55 -14.19
N ILE A 146 -27.46 -23.87 -15.18
CA ILE A 146 -27.70 -24.98 -16.10
C ILE A 146 -27.53 -26.33 -15.38
N LEU A 147 -28.42 -27.28 -15.67
CA LEU A 147 -28.25 -28.69 -15.34
C LEU A 147 -28.04 -29.46 -16.65
N GLU A 148 -26.97 -30.24 -16.73
CA GLU A 148 -26.64 -31.07 -17.88
C GLU A 148 -26.68 -32.55 -17.48
N ASN A 149 -27.48 -33.36 -18.16
CA ASN A 149 -27.43 -34.80 -17.92
C ASN A 149 -26.10 -35.41 -18.37
N TYR A 150 -25.68 -36.50 -17.72
CA TYR A 150 -24.59 -37.30 -18.28
C TYR A 150 -24.96 -37.88 -19.65
N LYS A 151 -23.97 -37.99 -20.55
CA LYS A 151 -24.18 -38.51 -21.91
C LYS A 151 -24.82 -39.91 -21.97
N ASN A 152 -24.67 -40.71 -20.92
CA ASN A 152 -25.20 -42.06 -20.77
C ASN A 152 -26.41 -42.15 -19.82
N CYS A 153 -27.00 -41.01 -19.43
CA CYS A 153 -28.16 -40.98 -18.54
C CYS A 153 -29.36 -41.66 -19.23
N LYS A 154 -29.99 -42.62 -18.54
CA LYS A 154 -31.12 -43.39 -19.11
C LYS A 154 -32.40 -42.56 -19.24
N ILE A 155 -32.56 -41.52 -18.44
CA ILE A 155 -33.74 -40.66 -18.39
C ILE A 155 -33.27 -39.20 -18.46
N PRO A 156 -33.44 -38.51 -19.61
CA PRO A 156 -33.06 -37.10 -19.71
C PRO A 156 -33.98 -36.21 -18.88
N LEU A 157 -33.50 -35.01 -18.56
CA LEU A 157 -34.29 -33.92 -18.00
C LEU A 157 -35.38 -33.55 -19.01
N GLN A 158 -36.61 -33.89 -18.63
CA GLN A 158 -37.79 -33.74 -19.46
C GLN A 158 -39.00 -33.31 -18.62
N ARG A 159 -40.13 -33.09 -19.28
CA ARG A 159 -41.39 -32.73 -18.60
C ARG A 159 -41.72 -33.74 -17.51
N GLY A 160 -41.98 -33.24 -16.29
CA GLY A 160 -42.21 -34.05 -15.09
C GLY A 160 -41.11 -33.91 -14.02
N PHE A 161 -39.97 -33.29 -14.35
CA PHE A 161 -38.93 -32.91 -13.38
C PHE A 161 -39.03 -31.46 -12.90
N SER A 162 -39.73 -30.57 -13.60
CA SER A 162 -39.99 -29.22 -13.11
C SER A 162 -40.64 -29.24 -11.72
N GLY A 163 -40.15 -28.37 -10.83
CA GLY A 163 -40.52 -28.29 -9.42
C GLY A 163 -39.90 -29.37 -8.52
N CYS A 164 -39.19 -30.36 -9.06
CA CYS A 164 -38.50 -31.39 -8.27
C CYS A 164 -37.19 -30.84 -7.67
N PRO A 165 -36.74 -31.36 -6.51
CA PRO A 165 -35.51 -30.93 -5.88
C PRO A 165 -34.27 -31.33 -6.68
N VAL A 166 -33.23 -30.50 -6.56
CA VAL A 166 -31.86 -30.81 -7.01
C VAL A 166 -31.06 -31.25 -5.79
N TRP A 167 -30.67 -32.52 -5.78
CA TRP A 167 -29.83 -33.11 -4.74
C TRP A 167 -28.37 -33.09 -5.18
N ASP A 168 -27.51 -32.48 -4.37
CA ASP A 168 -26.08 -32.49 -4.57
C ASP A 168 -25.45 -33.74 -3.93
N VAL A 169 -24.71 -34.49 -4.74
CA VAL A 169 -24.12 -35.77 -4.32
C VAL A 169 -23.01 -35.56 -3.28
N SER A 170 -22.21 -34.50 -3.43
CA SER A 170 -21.08 -34.17 -2.55
C SER A 170 -21.56 -33.62 -1.20
N LEU A 171 -22.49 -32.66 -1.24
CA LEU A 171 -23.05 -32.00 -0.06
C LEU A 171 -24.08 -32.86 0.69
N LYS A 172 -24.55 -33.94 0.06
CA LYS A 172 -25.57 -34.85 0.60
C LYS A 172 -26.82 -34.11 1.09
N GLY A 173 -27.29 -33.15 0.30
CA GLY A 173 -28.47 -32.34 0.59
C GLY A 173 -29.06 -31.65 -0.64
N ILE A 174 -30.18 -30.94 -0.42
CA ILE A 174 -30.92 -30.27 -1.49
C ILE A 174 -30.38 -28.84 -1.65
N VAL A 175 -29.97 -28.50 -2.86
CA VAL A 175 -29.36 -27.19 -3.20
C VAL A 175 -30.27 -26.29 -4.02
N GLY A 176 -31.47 -26.74 -4.35
CA GLY A 176 -32.44 -25.96 -5.14
C GLY A 176 -33.58 -26.81 -5.70
N ILE A 177 -34.32 -26.23 -6.65
CA ILE A 177 -35.38 -26.92 -7.41
C ILE A 177 -35.21 -26.68 -8.92
N ILE A 178 -35.66 -27.63 -9.74
CA ILE A 178 -35.65 -27.51 -11.20
C ILE A 178 -36.74 -26.53 -11.64
N ALA A 179 -36.38 -25.48 -12.37
CA ALA A 179 -37.33 -24.50 -12.91
C ALA A 179 -37.90 -24.96 -14.26
N ALA A 180 -37.01 -25.20 -15.24
CA ALA A 180 -37.40 -25.60 -16.59
C ALA A 180 -36.53 -26.75 -17.11
N THR A 181 -37.07 -27.49 -18.08
CA THR A 181 -36.39 -28.62 -18.73
C THR A 181 -36.45 -28.44 -20.24
N ASP A 182 -35.32 -28.69 -20.92
CA ASP A 182 -35.20 -28.78 -22.37
C ASP A 182 -34.84 -30.20 -22.76
N GLU A 183 -35.88 -30.96 -23.12
CA GLU A 183 -35.79 -32.36 -23.50
C GLU A 183 -34.95 -32.57 -24.76
N LYS A 184 -34.94 -31.62 -25.70
CA LYS A 184 -34.19 -31.76 -26.96
C LYS A 184 -32.69 -31.76 -26.73
N ASN A 185 -32.24 -30.95 -25.77
CA ASN A 185 -30.83 -30.81 -25.43
C ASN A 185 -30.41 -31.64 -24.21
N SER A 186 -31.34 -32.35 -23.55
CA SER A 186 -31.11 -33.04 -22.29
C SER A 186 -30.53 -32.11 -21.20
N MET A 187 -31.08 -30.91 -21.14
CA MET A 187 -30.66 -29.84 -20.24
C MET A 187 -31.83 -29.37 -19.38
N GLY A 188 -31.54 -28.72 -18.27
CA GLY A 188 -32.52 -28.00 -17.47
C GLY A 188 -31.93 -26.73 -16.89
N THR A 189 -32.79 -25.93 -16.27
CA THR A 189 -32.37 -24.81 -15.42
C THR A 189 -32.90 -25.05 -14.02
N PHE A 190 -32.12 -24.67 -13.01
CA PHE A 190 -32.55 -24.77 -11.61
C PHE A 190 -32.38 -23.44 -10.88
N ILE A 191 -33.22 -23.25 -9.86
CA ILE A 191 -33.17 -22.10 -8.95
C ILE A 191 -32.49 -22.57 -7.67
N SER A 192 -31.40 -21.92 -7.30
CA SER A 192 -30.62 -22.28 -6.12
C SER A 192 -31.40 -22.02 -4.82
N ALA A 193 -31.06 -22.74 -3.75
CA ALA A 193 -31.60 -22.51 -2.42
C ALA A 193 -31.36 -21.08 -1.94
N LYS A 194 -30.24 -20.46 -2.34
CA LYS A 194 -29.92 -19.06 -2.05
C LYS A 194 -30.95 -18.12 -2.69
N GLU A 195 -31.23 -18.31 -3.98
CA GLU A 195 -32.20 -17.48 -4.69
C GLU A 195 -33.63 -17.73 -4.21
N LEU A 196 -33.99 -19.01 -3.97
CA LEU A 196 -35.26 -19.37 -3.34
C LEU A 196 -35.48 -18.64 -2.02
N THR A 197 -34.45 -18.58 -1.18
CA THR A 197 -34.51 -17.92 0.13
C THR A 197 -34.67 -16.42 -0.04
N LYS A 198 -33.85 -15.80 -0.90
CA LYS A 198 -33.92 -14.36 -1.19
C LYS A 198 -35.30 -13.93 -1.73
N SER A 199 -35.86 -14.67 -2.68
CA SER A 199 -37.17 -14.34 -3.27
C SER A 199 -38.34 -14.61 -2.32
N LEU A 200 -38.23 -15.61 -1.43
CA LEU A 200 -39.30 -15.98 -0.49
C LEU A 200 -39.22 -15.25 0.84
N GLU A 201 -38.06 -14.80 1.31
CA GLU A 201 -37.89 -14.28 2.68
C GLU A 201 -38.86 -13.14 3.02
N ILE A 202 -39.15 -12.26 2.07
CA ILE A 202 -40.06 -11.13 2.26
C ILE A 202 -41.53 -11.59 2.34
N LYS A 203 -41.95 -12.52 1.48
CA LYS A 203 -43.36 -12.96 1.33
C LYS A 203 -43.70 -14.20 2.16
N TRP A 204 -42.69 -14.97 2.56
CA TRP A 204 -42.77 -16.20 3.36
C TRP A 204 -41.54 -16.36 4.27
N PRO A 205 -41.43 -15.57 5.36
CA PRO A 205 -40.27 -15.62 6.26
C PRO A 205 -39.99 -17.02 6.85
N LYS A 206 -41.00 -17.89 6.90
CA LYS A 206 -40.88 -19.30 7.34
C LYS A 206 -39.86 -20.11 6.51
N ILE A 207 -39.47 -19.66 5.31
CA ILE A 207 -38.39 -20.30 4.54
C ILE A 207 -37.09 -20.43 5.35
N LYS A 208 -36.82 -19.50 6.29
CA LYS A 208 -35.66 -19.55 7.18
C LYS A 208 -35.60 -20.81 8.05
N ASP A 209 -36.75 -21.38 8.39
CA ASP A 209 -36.84 -22.61 9.17
C ASP A 209 -36.35 -23.83 8.37
N PHE A 210 -36.27 -23.70 7.04
CA PHE A 210 -35.91 -24.78 6.11
C PHE A 210 -34.55 -24.60 5.46
N VAL A 211 -33.73 -23.63 5.88
CA VAL A 211 -32.38 -23.44 5.33
C VAL A 211 -31.29 -23.75 6.37
N CYS A 212 -30.12 -24.11 5.88
CA CYS A 212 -28.88 -24.15 6.64
C CYS A 212 -27.73 -23.65 5.76
N GLU A 213 -26.89 -22.80 6.31
CA GLU A 213 -25.63 -22.41 5.66
C GLU A 213 -24.66 -23.57 5.70
N TYR A 214 -24.04 -23.87 4.56
CA TYR A 214 -23.00 -24.88 4.45
C TYR A 214 -21.71 -24.19 4.01
N THR A 215 -20.77 -24.10 4.94
CA THR A 215 -19.38 -23.78 4.63
C THR A 215 -18.76 -25.04 4.04
N TYR A 216 -18.35 -24.96 2.77
CA TYR A 216 -17.68 -26.06 2.09
C TYR A 216 -16.32 -26.29 2.76
N ASP A 217 -16.22 -27.30 3.61
CA ASP A 217 -14.94 -27.89 3.98
C ASP A 217 -14.42 -28.66 2.77
N GLU A 218 -13.75 -27.95 1.85
CA GLU A 218 -12.83 -28.63 0.94
C GLU A 218 -11.86 -29.45 1.78
N PRO A 219 -11.68 -30.75 1.48
CA PRO A 219 -10.44 -31.40 1.86
C PRO A 219 -9.35 -30.59 1.17
N CYS A 220 -8.59 -29.84 1.97
CA CYS A 220 -7.43 -29.07 1.51
C CYS A 220 -6.59 -30.01 0.66
N SER A 221 -6.65 -29.75 -0.64
CA SER A 221 -6.01 -30.56 -1.64
C SER A 221 -4.50 -30.37 -1.47
N THR A 222 -3.74 -31.34 -1.92
CA THR A 222 -2.32 -31.15 -2.23
C THR A 222 -2.09 -30.15 -3.39
N SER A 223 -3.08 -29.33 -3.76
CA SER A 223 -3.07 -28.45 -4.93
C SER A 223 -3.34 -26.97 -4.62
N PHE A 224 -2.74 -26.45 -3.54
CA PHE A 224 -2.70 -25.00 -3.25
C PHE A 224 -2.37 -24.16 -4.50
N SER A 225 -1.42 -24.61 -5.32
CA SER A 225 -1.09 -23.94 -6.59
C SER A 225 -2.23 -23.97 -7.60
N GLU A 226 -2.90 -25.10 -7.80
CA GLU A 226 -4.00 -25.21 -8.76
C GLU A 226 -5.19 -24.33 -8.36
N GLU A 227 -5.56 -24.33 -7.08
CA GLU A 227 -6.65 -23.50 -6.55
C GLU A 227 -6.33 -22.00 -6.67
N MET A 228 -5.11 -21.61 -6.30
CA MET A 228 -4.64 -20.24 -6.44
C MET A 228 -4.54 -19.83 -7.92
N HIS A 229 -4.08 -20.71 -8.81
CA HIS A 229 -4.06 -20.46 -10.25
C HIS A 229 -5.46 -20.23 -10.80
N GLU A 230 -6.47 -20.96 -10.31
CA GLU A 230 -7.86 -20.75 -10.71
C GLU A 230 -8.38 -19.36 -10.30
N ILE A 231 -8.14 -18.95 -9.06
CA ILE A 231 -8.55 -17.62 -8.54
C ILE A 231 -7.85 -16.49 -9.31
N LEU A 232 -6.57 -16.69 -9.62
CA LEU A 232 -5.70 -15.69 -10.23
C LEU A 232 -5.70 -15.72 -11.77
N ARG A 233 -6.30 -16.74 -12.40
CA ARG A 233 -6.33 -16.95 -13.85
C ARG A 233 -6.71 -15.71 -14.67
N PRO A 234 -7.67 -14.87 -14.27
CA PRO A 234 -8.01 -13.68 -15.05
C PRO A 234 -6.87 -12.64 -15.15
N TRP A 235 -5.78 -12.81 -14.38
CA TRP A 235 -4.74 -11.79 -14.17
C TRP A 235 -3.30 -12.30 -14.34
N ASP A 236 -3.09 -13.57 -14.74
CA ASP A 236 -1.76 -14.18 -14.80
C ASP A 236 -0.85 -13.58 -15.88
N ASP A 237 -1.42 -13.14 -17.00
CA ASP A 237 -0.68 -12.72 -18.21
C ASP A 237 0.25 -11.51 -18.03
N ILE A 238 0.20 -10.80 -16.90
CA ILE A 238 0.93 -9.53 -16.71
C ILE A 238 2.11 -9.65 -15.71
N HIS A 239 2.16 -10.65 -14.82
CA HIS A 239 3.03 -10.56 -13.63
C HIS A 239 3.75 -11.83 -13.14
N ASN A 240 3.79 -12.93 -13.91
CA ASN A 240 4.38 -14.22 -13.49
C ASN A 240 3.81 -14.77 -12.16
N LEU A 241 2.53 -14.54 -11.90
CA LEU A 241 1.94 -14.81 -10.60
C LEU A 241 1.87 -16.32 -10.32
N PHE A 242 1.58 -17.13 -11.34
CA PHE A 242 1.59 -18.59 -11.22
C PHE A 242 2.96 -19.14 -10.78
N ARG A 243 4.06 -18.59 -11.32
CA ARG A 243 5.41 -19.01 -10.91
C ARG A 243 5.67 -18.71 -9.43
N ASN A 244 5.28 -17.53 -8.95
CA ASN A 244 5.47 -17.15 -7.55
C ASN A 244 4.64 -18.06 -6.62
N ILE A 245 3.41 -18.41 -7.02
CA ILE A 245 2.56 -19.34 -6.28
C ILE A 245 3.14 -20.76 -6.27
N ASP A 246 3.70 -21.23 -7.37
CA ASP A 246 4.36 -22.54 -7.45
C ASP A 246 5.60 -22.59 -6.54
N GLU A 247 6.39 -21.51 -6.50
CA GLU A 247 7.52 -21.37 -5.57
C GLU A 247 7.07 -21.40 -4.10
N ILE A 248 5.97 -20.72 -3.77
CA ILE A 248 5.38 -20.77 -2.42
C ILE A 248 4.92 -22.19 -2.09
N SER A 249 4.17 -22.83 -2.99
CA SER A 249 3.67 -24.20 -2.80
C SER A 249 4.82 -25.17 -2.51
N LYS A 250 5.90 -25.08 -3.29
CA LYS A 250 7.12 -25.87 -3.08
C LYS A 250 7.75 -25.59 -1.70
N SER A 251 7.93 -24.32 -1.34
CA SER A 251 8.55 -23.92 -0.08
C SER A 251 7.73 -24.37 1.14
N ARG A 252 6.40 -24.27 1.08
CA ARG A 252 5.49 -24.80 2.11
C ARG A 252 5.66 -26.31 2.30
N MET A 253 5.79 -27.06 1.22
CA MET A 253 6.02 -28.51 1.29
C MET A 253 7.40 -28.84 1.87
N GLU A 254 8.44 -28.05 1.57
CA GLU A 254 9.75 -28.23 2.18
C GLU A 254 9.74 -27.95 3.69
N LEU A 255 9.00 -26.93 4.14
CA LEU A 255 8.78 -26.66 5.58
C LEU A 255 7.99 -27.78 6.28
N PHE A 256 7.00 -28.35 5.60
CA PHE A 256 6.29 -29.51 6.12
C PHE A 256 7.23 -30.71 6.28
N ASN A 257 8.06 -30.97 5.26
CA ASN A 257 9.03 -32.07 5.28
C ASN A 257 10.12 -31.89 6.34
N SER A 258 10.51 -30.65 6.67
CA SER A 258 11.45 -30.37 7.75
C SER A 258 10.81 -30.48 9.15
N GLY A 259 9.48 -30.47 9.23
CA GLY A 259 8.72 -30.44 10.48
C GLY A 259 8.56 -29.05 11.09
N ALA A 260 8.88 -28.00 10.35
CA ALA A 260 8.74 -26.60 10.81
C ALA A 260 7.26 -26.15 10.84
N ILE A 261 6.39 -26.82 10.10
CA ILE A 261 4.93 -26.60 10.08
C ILE A 261 4.21 -27.95 10.09
N SER A 262 3.10 -28.05 10.82
CA SER A 262 2.28 -29.27 10.86
C SER A 262 1.38 -29.38 9.62
N GLU A 263 0.83 -30.58 9.37
CA GLU A 263 -0.13 -30.76 8.27
C GLU A 263 -1.39 -29.91 8.49
N ASP A 264 -1.86 -29.81 9.72
CA ASP A 264 -3.04 -29.00 10.07
C ASP A 264 -2.78 -27.51 9.84
N ASP A 265 -1.67 -26.98 10.37
CA ASP A 265 -1.27 -25.58 10.16
C ASP A 265 -1.13 -25.24 8.68
N LEU A 266 -0.57 -26.16 7.88
CA LEU A 266 -0.43 -25.96 6.44
C LEU A 266 -1.79 -25.85 5.74
N LYS A 267 -2.76 -26.69 6.10
CA LYS A 267 -4.13 -26.62 5.56
C LYS A 267 -4.81 -25.31 5.93
N ARG A 268 -4.66 -24.88 7.18
CA ARG A 268 -5.22 -23.61 7.68
C ARG A 268 -4.57 -22.41 6.98
N LEU A 269 -3.26 -22.45 6.78
CA LEU A 269 -2.52 -21.41 6.05
C LEU A 269 -2.97 -21.31 4.58
N ASN A 270 -3.14 -22.44 3.88
CA ASN A 270 -3.69 -22.45 2.52
C ASN A 270 -5.07 -21.80 2.47
N CYS A 271 -5.92 -22.10 3.46
CA CYS A 271 -7.27 -21.53 3.58
C CYS A 271 -7.23 -20.00 3.79
N ILE A 272 -6.35 -19.51 4.67
CA ILE A 272 -6.17 -18.07 4.90
C ILE A 272 -5.72 -17.38 3.60
N SER A 273 -4.65 -17.86 2.95
CA SER A 273 -4.12 -17.25 1.73
C SER A 273 -5.17 -17.17 0.61
N LYS A 274 -6.00 -18.22 0.46
CA LYS A 274 -7.11 -18.28 -0.50
C LYS A 274 -8.14 -17.18 -0.21
N GLN A 275 -8.67 -17.12 1.01
CA GLN A 275 -9.69 -16.15 1.40
C GLN A 275 -9.21 -14.70 1.24
N ILE A 276 -7.98 -14.40 1.63
CA ILE A 276 -7.41 -13.05 1.49
C ILE A 276 -7.28 -12.66 0.02
N THR A 277 -6.84 -13.59 -0.84
CA THR A 277 -6.77 -13.36 -2.28
C THR A 277 -8.15 -13.09 -2.88
N GLU A 278 -9.16 -13.83 -2.46
CA GLU A 278 -10.56 -13.60 -2.86
C GLU A 278 -11.06 -12.23 -2.41
N LYS A 279 -10.72 -11.77 -1.19
CA LYS A 279 -11.08 -10.43 -0.72
C LYS A 279 -10.45 -9.31 -1.52
N TRP A 280 -9.16 -9.44 -1.85
CA TRP A 280 -8.49 -8.48 -2.73
C TRP A 280 -9.12 -8.46 -4.14
N ARG A 281 -9.54 -9.62 -4.63
CA ARG A 281 -10.26 -9.73 -5.90
C ARG A 281 -11.63 -9.07 -5.86
N GLU A 282 -12.48 -9.41 -4.87
CA GLU A 282 -13.81 -8.80 -4.68
C GLU A 282 -13.69 -7.27 -4.61
N PHE A 283 -12.71 -6.79 -3.86
CA PHE A 283 -12.41 -5.36 -3.74
C PHE A 283 -12.11 -4.73 -5.10
N ARG A 284 -11.23 -5.33 -5.91
CA ARG A 284 -10.93 -4.80 -7.25
C ARG A 284 -12.13 -4.80 -8.20
N GLU A 285 -12.95 -5.85 -8.18
CA GLU A 285 -14.13 -5.98 -9.04
C GLU A 285 -15.16 -4.87 -8.74
N ILE A 286 -15.34 -4.51 -7.46
CA ILE A 286 -16.27 -3.45 -7.02
C ILE A 286 -15.81 -2.06 -7.46
N TYR A 287 -14.51 -1.76 -7.43
CA TYR A 287 -13.98 -0.39 -7.61
C TYR A 287 -13.43 -0.09 -9.01
N ASN A 288 -13.87 -0.84 -10.03
CA ASN A 288 -13.36 -0.71 -11.40
C ASN A 288 -13.83 0.59 -12.09
N PHE A 289 -12.87 1.45 -12.47
CA PHE A 289 -12.93 2.54 -13.48
C PHE A 289 -13.90 3.72 -13.28
N GLN A 290 -13.54 4.70 -12.44
CA GLN A 290 -13.40 6.14 -12.83
C GLN A 290 -13.18 7.05 -11.63
N SER A 291 -13.83 6.82 -10.49
CA SER A 291 -13.81 7.72 -9.33
C SER A 291 -12.67 7.46 -8.33
N TYR A 292 -12.06 6.27 -8.35
CA TYR A 292 -11.02 5.87 -7.39
C TYR A 292 -9.61 5.66 -8.01
N LYS A 293 -9.41 6.10 -9.27
CA LYS A 293 -8.13 6.01 -10.00
C LYS A 293 -6.95 6.65 -9.25
N TYR A 294 -7.22 7.55 -8.30
CA TYR A 294 -6.23 8.31 -7.54
C TYR A 294 -5.80 7.65 -6.21
N ILE A 295 -6.64 6.80 -5.61
CA ILE A 295 -6.34 6.11 -4.33
C ILE A 295 -5.62 4.79 -4.57
N PHE A 296 -6.06 4.03 -5.57
CA PHE A 296 -5.59 2.65 -5.79
C PHE A 296 -4.29 2.52 -6.55
N ASN A 297 -3.69 3.63 -6.92
CA ASN A 297 -2.45 3.65 -7.69
C ASN A 297 -1.20 3.74 -6.82
N PHE A 298 -1.27 3.91 -5.49
CA PHE A 298 -0.06 4.11 -4.69
C PHE A 298 -0.17 3.64 -3.22
N PRO A 299 0.79 2.83 -2.72
CA PRO A 299 1.29 1.61 -3.34
C PRO A 299 0.14 0.58 -3.49
N ALA A 300 0.25 -0.32 -4.46
CA ALA A 300 -0.69 -1.43 -4.61
C ALA A 300 -0.54 -2.40 -3.43
N TYR A 301 -1.26 -2.13 -2.35
CA TYR A 301 -1.66 -3.17 -1.42
C TYR A 301 -2.69 -4.03 -2.16
N ASP A 302 -2.26 -5.22 -2.52
CA ASP A 302 -3.02 -6.28 -3.17
C ASP A 302 -2.41 -7.63 -2.78
N GLU A 303 -2.91 -8.75 -3.31
CA GLU A 303 -2.36 -10.07 -3.01
C GLU A 303 -0.88 -10.22 -3.38
N PHE A 304 -0.33 -9.41 -4.30
CA PHE A 304 1.09 -9.47 -4.64
C PHE A 304 1.96 -9.08 -3.45
N HIS A 305 1.47 -8.17 -2.61
CA HIS A 305 2.17 -7.76 -1.40
C HIS A 305 2.38 -8.95 -0.45
N SER A 306 1.31 -9.67 -0.09
CA SER A 306 1.39 -10.86 0.77
C SER A 306 2.19 -12.01 0.13
N ILE A 307 2.00 -12.26 -1.17
CA ILE A 307 2.78 -13.26 -1.92
C ILE A 307 4.28 -12.95 -1.84
N ASN A 308 4.66 -11.68 -2.06
CA ASN A 308 6.05 -11.28 -2.01
C ASN A 308 6.63 -11.39 -0.61
N ILE A 309 5.92 -10.93 0.44
CA ILE A 309 6.37 -11.05 1.84
C ILE A 309 6.64 -12.51 2.21
N GLU A 310 5.72 -13.42 1.90
CA GLU A 310 5.91 -14.84 2.18
C GLU A 310 7.14 -15.42 1.45
N ARG A 311 7.37 -15.04 0.19
CA ARG A 311 8.58 -15.44 -0.55
C ARG A 311 9.87 -14.88 0.09
N ILE A 312 9.82 -13.65 0.61
CA ILE A 312 10.94 -13.03 1.34
C ILE A 312 11.24 -13.84 2.61
N MET A 313 10.19 -14.25 3.35
CA MET A 313 10.35 -15.03 4.59
C MET A 313 11.10 -16.35 4.36
N TYR A 314 10.83 -17.04 3.24
CA TYR A 314 11.57 -18.25 2.88
C TYR A 314 13.06 -18.00 2.64
N LYS A 315 13.41 -16.86 2.00
CA LYS A 315 14.82 -16.47 1.85
C LYS A 315 15.44 -16.12 3.21
N LEU A 316 14.73 -15.39 4.08
CA LEU A 316 15.21 -14.93 5.39
C LEU A 316 15.43 -16.04 6.43
N LEU A 317 14.81 -17.20 6.26
CA LEU A 317 14.79 -18.26 7.30
C LEU A 317 15.24 -19.63 6.77
N PRO A 318 16.44 -19.74 6.16
CA PRO A 318 16.91 -20.97 5.54
C PRO A 318 17.07 -22.14 6.53
N LYS A 319 17.23 -21.88 7.84
CA LYS A 319 17.30 -22.95 8.83
C LYS A 319 15.98 -23.70 9.03
N LEU A 320 14.83 -23.08 8.74
CA LEU A 320 13.53 -23.74 8.86
C LEU A 320 13.38 -24.91 7.86
N PHE A 321 14.17 -24.93 6.79
CA PHE A 321 14.18 -26.04 5.82
C PHE A 321 15.09 -27.21 6.26
N LYS A 322 15.91 -27.03 7.30
CA LYS A 322 16.86 -28.05 7.79
C LYS A 322 16.20 -28.88 8.88
N LYS A 323 15.74 -30.08 8.54
CA LYS A 323 15.07 -31.01 9.47
C LYS A 323 15.82 -31.22 10.80
N SER A 324 17.13 -31.47 10.75
CA SER A 324 17.93 -31.66 11.96
C SER A 324 17.92 -30.43 12.87
N TRP A 325 18.02 -29.23 12.28
CA TRP A 325 17.97 -27.99 13.03
C TRP A 325 16.60 -27.77 13.67
N VAL A 326 15.51 -28.03 12.94
CA VAL A 326 14.13 -27.93 13.45
C VAL A 326 13.91 -28.89 14.62
N GLU A 327 14.37 -30.13 14.51
CA GLU A 327 14.27 -31.13 15.57
C GLU A 327 15.00 -30.70 16.86
N ASP A 328 16.19 -30.12 16.72
CA ASP A 328 17.00 -29.63 17.84
C ASP A 328 16.43 -28.34 18.48
N ASN A 329 15.59 -27.58 17.75
CA ASN A 329 15.12 -26.24 18.16
C ASN A 329 13.59 -26.13 18.32
N LYS A 330 12.87 -27.24 18.51
CA LYS A 330 11.40 -27.25 18.68
C LYS A 330 10.88 -26.27 19.74
N VAL A 331 11.62 -26.07 20.83
CA VAL A 331 11.23 -25.15 21.92
C VAL A 331 11.19 -23.67 21.51
N ILE A 332 11.83 -23.32 20.39
CA ILE A 332 11.78 -21.97 19.79
C ILE A 332 10.57 -21.86 18.85
N LEU A 333 10.27 -22.96 18.14
CA LEU A 333 9.27 -22.99 17.06
C LEU A 333 7.86 -23.31 17.55
N PHE A 334 7.72 -23.92 18.73
CA PHE A 334 6.43 -24.33 19.28
C PHE A 334 6.34 -23.94 20.75
N ASP A 335 5.20 -23.37 21.15
CA ASP A 335 4.92 -23.14 22.56
C ASP A 335 4.42 -24.42 23.25
N ARG A 336 4.14 -24.35 24.56
CA ARG A 336 3.64 -25.50 25.36
C ARG A 336 2.28 -26.05 24.91
N ASN A 337 1.52 -25.25 24.16
CA ASN A 337 0.23 -25.61 23.61
C ASN A 337 0.36 -26.05 22.13
N ASN A 338 1.60 -26.27 21.65
CA ASN A 338 1.94 -26.57 20.25
C ASN A 338 1.54 -25.48 19.25
N ILE A 339 1.44 -24.22 19.69
CA ILE A 339 1.20 -23.10 18.78
C ILE A 339 2.48 -22.86 17.97
N SER A 340 2.34 -22.85 16.65
CA SER A 340 3.44 -22.83 15.70
C SER A 340 3.91 -21.41 15.39
N PHE A 341 5.21 -21.17 15.59
CA PHE A 341 5.93 -19.97 15.15
C PHE A 341 5.76 -19.76 13.65
N THR A 342 6.03 -20.82 12.88
CA THR A 342 6.01 -20.80 11.42
C THR A 342 4.61 -20.49 10.89
N PHE A 343 3.57 -21.07 11.51
CA PHE A 343 2.19 -20.78 11.14
C PHE A 343 1.85 -19.30 11.37
N LEU A 344 2.11 -18.78 12.57
CA LEU A 344 1.79 -17.38 12.89
C LEU A 344 2.58 -16.39 12.02
N LEU A 345 3.85 -16.68 11.75
CA LEU A 345 4.68 -15.88 10.85
C LEU A 345 4.09 -15.84 9.44
N LEU A 346 3.82 -16.99 8.83
CA LEU A 346 3.30 -17.05 7.47
C LEU A 346 1.86 -16.52 7.38
N ALA A 347 0.99 -16.79 8.37
CA ALA A 347 -0.35 -16.24 8.42
C ALA A 347 -0.32 -14.71 8.53
N SER A 348 0.61 -14.15 9.31
CA SER A 348 0.76 -12.68 9.42
C SER A 348 1.14 -12.01 8.10
N ALA A 349 1.90 -12.68 7.22
CA ALA A 349 2.21 -12.15 5.89
C ALA A 349 0.95 -11.86 5.04
N TRP A 350 -0.13 -12.60 5.27
CA TRP A 350 -1.42 -12.41 4.60
C TRP A 350 -2.39 -11.49 5.35
N LEU A 351 -2.26 -11.40 6.67
CA LEU A 351 -3.26 -10.75 7.52
C LEU A 351 -2.88 -9.34 7.98
N HIS A 352 -1.60 -8.98 8.06
CA HIS A 352 -1.17 -7.71 8.68
C HIS A 352 -1.78 -6.46 8.02
N ASP A 353 -1.95 -6.50 6.69
CA ASP A 353 -2.47 -5.39 5.90
C ASP A 353 -3.88 -5.61 5.34
N ILE A 354 -4.62 -6.61 5.85
CA ILE A 354 -6.01 -6.82 5.40
C ILE A 354 -6.91 -5.60 5.68
N GLY A 355 -6.59 -4.80 6.70
CA GLY A 355 -7.25 -3.54 7.01
C GLY A 355 -7.13 -2.45 5.93
N MET A 356 -6.29 -2.66 4.91
CA MET A 356 -6.25 -1.83 3.71
C MET A 356 -7.46 -2.06 2.77
N ILE A 357 -8.17 -3.19 2.88
CA ILE A 357 -9.37 -3.48 2.10
C ILE A 357 -10.59 -2.78 2.72
N THR A 358 -10.85 -1.54 2.32
CA THR A 358 -11.87 -0.70 2.95
C THR A 358 -13.30 -1.22 2.82
N SER A 359 -13.60 -2.08 1.84
CA SER A 359 -14.94 -2.69 1.69
C SER A 359 -15.29 -3.70 2.78
N LEU A 360 -14.29 -4.17 3.53
CA LEU A 360 -14.48 -5.14 4.61
C LEU A 360 -14.98 -4.49 5.91
N LEU A 361 -15.11 -3.16 5.95
CA LEU A 361 -15.42 -2.38 7.14
C LEU A 361 -16.71 -1.57 6.94
N GLU A 362 -17.50 -1.39 8.01
CA GLU A 362 -18.85 -0.82 7.94
C GLU A 362 -18.93 0.64 7.42
N ARG A 363 -17.81 1.38 7.42
CA ARG A 363 -17.75 2.76 6.92
C ARG A 363 -17.32 2.81 5.46
N LYS A 364 -18.27 3.09 4.57
CA LYS A 364 -17.95 3.49 3.19
C LYS A 364 -17.17 4.82 3.18
N PRO A 365 -16.09 4.94 2.38
CA PRO A 365 -15.40 6.22 2.18
C PRO A 365 -16.34 7.27 1.59
N SER A 366 -16.08 8.56 1.81
CA SER A 366 -16.92 9.65 1.30
C SER A 366 -16.58 9.95 -0.17
N ASP A 367 -17.60 10.14 -1.00
CA ASP A 367 -17.48 10.43 -2.45
C ASP A 367 -16.97 11.86 -2.79
N LYS A 368 -16.52 12.66 -1.82
CA LYS A 368 -16.04 14.04 -2.06
C LYS A 368 -14.54 14.07 -2.41
N GLU A 369 -14.19 14.68 -3.55
CA GLU A 369 -12.80 14.80 -4.05
C GLU A 369 -11.83 15.48 -3.07
N GLU A 370 -12.28 16.49 -2.31
CA GLU A 370 -11.44 17.23 -1.34
C GLU A 370 -11.00 16.38 -0.12
N ASP A 371 -11.61 15.20 0.10
CA ASP A 371 -11.31 14.31 1.23
C ASP A 371 -10.50 13.06 0.87
N ILE A 372 -10.18 12.83 -0.42
CA ILE A 372 -9.57 11.59 -0.91
C ILE A 372 -8.21 11.28 -0.27
N GLU A 373 -7.30 12.25 -0.24
CA GLU A 373 -5.98 12.05 0.35
C GLU A 373 -6.07 11.85 1.87
N LYS A 374 -6.91 12.64 2.54
CA LYS A 374 -7.10 12.55 3.99
C LYS A 374 -7.68 11.19 4.37
N GLN A 375 -8.59 10.66 3.55
CA GLN A 375 -9.12 9.30 3.69
C GLN A 375 -8.03 8.25 3.46
N TYR A 376 -7.20 8.40 2.43
CA TYR A 376 -6.08 7.48 2.19
C TYR A 376 -5.08 7.46 3.35
N LEU A 377 -4.65 8.63 3.83
CA LEU A 377 -3.75 8.75 4.98
C LEU A 377 -4.40 8.19 6.25
N ASP A 378 -5.71 8.35 6.44
CA ASP A 378 -6.43 7.71 7.55
C ASP A 378 -6.43 6.18 7.45
N ILE A 379 -6.64 5.64 6.24
CA ILE A 379 -6.55 4.20 5.99
C ILE A 379 -5.13 3.71 6.29
N LEU A 380 -4.11 4.35 5.71
CA LEU A 380 -2.71 3.98 5.90
C LEU A 380 -2.27 4.10 7.37
N ASN A 381 -2.76 5.09 8.12
CA ASN A 381 -2.37 5.23 9.52
C ASN A 381 -3.09 4.24 10.45
N ASN A 382 -4.28 3.77 10.09
CA ASN A 382 -5.14 2.95 10.94
C ASN A 382 -5.37 1.53 10.41
N HIS A 383 -4.68 1.10 9.35
CA HIS A 383 -4.87 -0.22 8.74
C HIS A 383 -4.59 -1.36 9.73
N HIS A 384 -3.57 -1.24 10.58
CA HIS A 384 -3.24 -2.23 11.59
C HIS A 384 -4.38 -2.43 12.60
N GLU A 385 -5.04 -1.36 13.07
CA GLU A 385 -6.21 -1.44 13.95
C GLU A 385 -7.38 -2.14 13.26
N LYS A 386 -7.60 -1.82 11.98
CA LYS A 386 -8.62 -2.45 11.13
C LYS A 386 -8.33 -3.92 10.89
N SER A 387 -7.07 -4.30 10.69
CA SER A 387 -6.64 -5.70 10.58
C SER A 387 -6.92 -6.46 11.87
N ILE A 388 -6.60 -5.88 13.03
CA ILE A 388 -6.89 -6.46 14.36
C ILE A 388 -8.38 -6.72 14.55
N GLU A 389 -9.23 -5.72 14.23
CA GLU A 389 -10.67 -5.84 14.30
C GLU A 389 -11.19 -6.95 13.38
N TYR A 390 -10.71 -6.99 12.14
CA TYR A 390 -11.14 -7.99 11.17
C TYR A 390 -10.75 -9.42 11.57
N ILE A 391 -9.51 -9.63 12.04
CA ILE A 391 -9.02 -10.93 12.50
C ILE A 391 -9.87 -11.42 13.68
N SER A 392 -10.17 -10.54 14.63
CA SER A 392 -10.96 -10.86 15.81
C SER A 392 -12.40 -11.27 15.45
N ASN A 393 -13.02 -10.57 14.50
CA ASN A 393 -14.39 -10.83 14.07
C ASN A 393 -14.54 -12.05 13.13
N ASN A 394 -13.44 -12.51 12.51
CA ASN A 394 -13.44 -13.58 11.50
C ASN A 394 -12.62 -14.81 11.92
N ARG A 395 -12.42 -15.03 13.22
CA ARG A 395 -11.68 -16.18 13.78
C ARG A 395 -12.08 -17.51 13.16
N ASP A 396 -13.39 -17.80 13.14
CA ASP A 396 -13.91 -19.09 12.71
C ASP A 396 -13.77 -19.26 11.19
N ALA A 397 -13.90 -18.17 10.42
CA ALA A 397 -13.69 -18.17 8.97
C ALA A 397 -12.23 -18.53 8.62
N PHE A 398 -11.27 -17.99 9.38
CA PHE A 398 -9.84 -18.29 9.23
C PHE A 398 -9.39 -19.60 9.87
N LYS A 399 -10.29 -20.35 10.51
CA LYS A 399 -9.97 -21.59 11.25
C LYS A 399 -8.85 -21.37 12.28
N LEU A 400 -8.85 -20.23 12.96
CA LEU A 400 -7.85 -19.91 13.97
C LEU A 400 -8.18 -20.57 15.32
N HIS A 401 -7.17 -21.16 15.97
CA HIS A 401 -7.29 -21.73 17.32
C HIS A 401 -7.43 -20.63 18.38
N ASP A 402 -7.87 -20.97 19.60
CA ASP A 402 -8.30 -20.01 20.63
C ASP A 402 -7.36 -18.81 20.85
N ASN A 403 -6.04 -19.02 20.97
CA ASN A 403 -5.07 -17.94 21.28
C ASN A 403 -4.46 -17.28 20.03
N GLU A 404 -4.65 -17.85 18.84
CA GLU A 404 -4.01 -17.37 17.60
C GLU A 404 -4.51 -15.98 17.16
N PRO A 405 -5.81 -15.61 17.28
CA PRO A 405 -6.27 -14.26 16.96
C PRO A 405 -5.61 -13.17 17.80
N GLU A 406 -5.39 -13.42 19.10
CA GLU A 406 -4.71 -12.46 19.99
C GLU A 406 -3.25 -12.27 19.57
N TYR A 407 -2.56 -13.37 19.28
CA TYR A 407 -1.17 -13.32 18.79
C TYR A 407 -1.04 -12.63 17.44
N LEU A 408 -1.91 -12.94 16.47
CA LEU A 408 -1.93 -12.26 15.18
C LEU A 408 -2.27 -10.78 15.33
N SER A 409 -3.17 -10.43 16.25
CA SER A 409 -3.49 -9.04 16.58
C SER A 409 -2.29 -8.29 17.15
N ASP A 410 -1.55 -8.89 18.07
CA ASP A 410 -0.31 -8.32 18.59
C ASP A 410 0.76 -8.17 17.49
N ILE A 411 0.90 -9.16 16.60
CA ILE A 411 1.82 -9.06 15.46
C ILE A 411 1.43 -7.87 14.57
N CYS A 412 0.15 -7.75 14.21
CA CYS A 412 -0.38 -6.61 13.43
C CYS A 412 -0.17 -5.28 14.16
N LYS A 413 -0.29 -5.25 15.49
CA LYS A 413 -0.09 -4.03 16.26
C LYS A 413 1.37 -3.54 16.21
N PHE A 414 2.32 -4.46 16.33
CA PHE A 414 3.75 -4.10 16.46
C PHE A 414 4.50 -4.02 15.12
N HIS A 415 3.88 -4.40 14.00
CA HIS A 415 4.55 -4.37 12.68
C HIS A 415 4.78 -2.95 12.15
N MET A 416 4.05 -1.95 12.66
CA MET A 416 4.27 -0.55 12.31
C MET A 416 5.70 -0.11 12.63
N HIS A 417 6.42 0.47 11.65
CA HIS A 417 7.82 0.89 11.80
C HIS A 417 8.03 1.77 13.05
N LYS A 418 7.10 2.70 13.30
CA LYS A 418 7.10 3.66 14.42
C LYS A 418 6.91 3.05 15.82
N ASP A 419 6.47 1.80 15.92
CA ASP A 419 6.16 1.14 17.20
C ASP A 419 7.35 0.30 17.74
N TYR A 420 8.59 0.60 17.34
CA TYR A 420 9.78 -0.14 17.80
C TYR A 420 9.94 -0.10 19.34
N SER A 421 9.65 1.02 19.99
CA SER A 421 9.78 1.15 21.45
C SER A 421 8.82 0.20 22.17
N ARG A 422 7.58 0.08 21.68
CA ARG A 422 6.58 -0.88 22.20
C ARG A 422 6.95 -2.33 21.92
N LEU A 423 7.53 -2.61 20.75
CA LEU A 423 8.05 -3.94 20.40
C LEU A 423 9.15 -4.39 21.37
N HIS A 424 10.09 -3.50 21.71
CA HIS A 424 11.14 -3.77 22.70
C HIS A 424 10.60 -3.88 24.13
N GLU A 425 9.63 -3.05 24.52
CA GLU A 425 8.96 -3.18 25.81
C GLU A 425 8.26 -4.55 25.94
N CYS A 426 7.59 -4.99 24.87
CA CYS A 426 6.99 -6.32 24.78
C CYS A 426 8.06 -7.43 24.94
N ASN A 427 9.19 -7.32 24.23
CA ASN A 427 10.32 -8.26 24.34
C ASN A 427 10.90 -8.30 25.76
N LYS A 428 11.07 -7.14 26.41
CA LYS A 428 11.56 -7.03 27.79
C LYS A 428 10.59 -7.70 28.78
N LYS A 429 9.29 -7.42 28.67
CA LYS A 429 8.24 -8.07 29.49
C LYS A 429 8.23 -9.58 29.33
N LEU A 430 8.46 -10.10 28.11
CA LEU A 430 8.57 -11.54 27.86
C LEU A 430 9.80 -12.15 28.56
N LYS A 431 10.96 -11.47 28.50
CA LYS A 431 12.20 -11.90 29.16
C LYS A 431 12.06 -11.89 30.69
N ASP A 432 11.54 -10.80 31.26
CA ASP A 432 11.41 -10.60 32.71
C ASP A 432 10.45 -11.61 33.36
N ARG A 433 9.40 -12.01 32.62
CA ARG A 433 8.43 -13.03 33.09
C ARG A 433 8.96 -14.46 33.03
N GLY A 434 10.20 -14.67 32.58
CA GLY A 434 10.89 -15.97 32.66
C GLY A 434 10.28 -17.07 31.80
N LEU A 435 9.86 -16.76 30.57
CA LEU A 435 9.05 -17.67 29.75
C LEU A 435 9.79 -18.14 28.50
N ARG A 436 10.59 -19.19 28.64
CA ARG A 436 10.99 -20.08 27.52
C ARG A 436 9.82 -20.92 26.96
N ASN A 437 8.57 -20.65 27.37
CA ASN A 437 7.39 -21.50 27.15
C ASN A 437 6.22 -20.77 26.45
N ARG A 438 6.43 -19.57 25.91
CA ARG A 438 5.44 -18.82 25.11
C ARG A 438 6.01 -18.51 23.74
N ILE A 439 5.13 -18.39 22.75
CA ILE A 439 5.53 -17.95 21.42
C ILE A 439 6.13 -16.54 21.48
N ASN A 440 7.28 -16.34 20.80
CA ASN A 440 7.99 -15.07 20.82
C ASN A 440 7.40 -14.12 19.76
N ILE A 441 6.32 -13.41 20.14
CA ILE A 441 5.65 -12.44 19.26
C ILE A 441 6.62 -11.37 18.74
N PRO A 442 7.47 -10.73 19.58
CA PRO A 442 8.44 -9.76 19.07
C PRO A 442 9.37 -10.32 18.00
N LEU A 443 9.78 -11.59 18.11
CA LEU A 443 10.60 -12.24 17.09
C LEU A 443 9.83 -12.44 15.78
N ILE A 444 8.58 -12.91 15.84
CA ILE A 444 7.73 -13.06 14.65
C ILE A 444 7.54 -11.70 13.96
N THR A 445 7.15 -10.68 14.73
CA THR A 445 6.98 -9.32 14.23
C THR A 445 8.27 -8.78 13.62
N SER A 446 9.43 -9.06 14.21
CA SER A 446 10.72 -8.62 13.67
C SER A 446 11.00 -9.19 12.27
N TYR A 447 10.72 -10.48 12.04
CA TYR A 447 10.86 -11.06 10.70
C TYR A 447 9.82 -10.53 9.72
N LEU A 448 8.58 -10.30 10.16
CA LEU A 448 7.55 -9.67 9.33
C LEU A 448 7.98 -8.27 8.88
N ARG A 449 8.45 -7.43 9.82
CA ARG A 449 8.92 -6.06 9.51
C ARG A 449 10.11 -6.04 8.55
N LEU A 450 11.05 -6.96 8.74
CA LEU A 450 12.19 -7.11 7.82
C LEU A 450 11.73 -7.55 6.43
N ALA A 451 10.80 -8.50 6.36
CA ALA A 451 10.25 -9.00 5.11
C ALA A 451 9.45 -7.91 4.37
N ASP A 452 8.63 -7.16 5.09
CA ASP A 452 7.87 -6.02 4.56
C ASP A 452 8.79 -4.90 4.04
N SER A 453 9.87 -4.59 4.77
CA SER A 453 10.86 -3.60 4.32
C SER A 453 11.57 -3.99 3.01
N LEU A 454 11.75 -5.28 2.76
CA LEU A 454 12.36 -5.83 1.55
C LEU A 454 11.37 -6.04 0.40
N GLN A 455 10.07 -5.97 0.67
CA GLN A 455 9.04 -6.19 -0.33
C GLN A 455 9.17 -5.17 -1.47
N ILE A 456 9.09 -5.68 -2.71
CA ILE A 456 9.09 -4.87 -3.92
C ILE A 456 7.64 -4.70 -4.37
N PRO A 457 7.07 -3.48 -4.33
CA PRO A 457 5.70 -3.24 -4.75
C PRO A 457 5.49 -3.46 -6.25
N ARG A 458 4.25 -3.72 -6.64
CA ARG A 458 3.86 -3.80 -8.05
C ARG A 458 3.90 -2.40 -8.69
N LYS A 459 4.28 -2.34 -9.97
CA LYS A 459 4.25 -1.11 -10.76
C LYS A 459 2.81 -0.75 -11.15
N THR A 460 2.31 0.37 -10.65
CA THR A 460 0.92 0.82 -10.80
C THR A 460 0.74 2.05 -11.68
N THR A 461 1.70 2.99 -11.69
CA THR A 461 1.53 4.29 -12.38
C THR A 461 2.86 4.89 -12.86
N ASP A 462 2.81 5.74 -13.89
CA ASP A 462 3.93 6.51 -14.41
C ASP A 462 4.36 7.66 -13.48
N ILE A 463 5.61 8.10 -13.62
CA ILE A 463 6.23 9.12 -12.76
C ILE A 463 5.51 10.48 -12.84
N LYS A 464 4.95 10.85 -14.00
CA LYS A 464 4.33 12.17 -14.21
C LYS A 464 3.02 12.28 -13.47
N SER A 465 2.19 11.24 -13.56
CA SER A 465 0.97 11.12 -12.76
C SER A 465 1.29 11.13 -11.26
N TYR A 466 2.38 10.46 -10.84
CA TYR A 466 2.81 10.47 -9.45
C TYR A 466 3.27 11.85 -8.97
N MET A 467 4.10 12.54 -9.75
CA MET A 467 4.57 13.90 -9.48
C MET A 467 3.43 14.90 -9.40
N ALA A 468 2.42 14.80 -10.27
CA ALA A 468 1.28 15.72 -10.27
C ALA A 468 0.39 15.59 -9.01
N LEU A 469 0.37 14.41 -8.38
CA LEU A 469 -0.48 14.12 -7.22
C LEU A 469 0.17 14.45 -5.88
N GLY A 470 1.48 14.67 -5.87
CA GLY A 470 2.20 15.19 -4.73
C GLY A 470 1.96 14.50 -3.40
N LEU A 471 1.82 13.18 -3.42
CA LEU A 471 1.77 12.34 -2.23
C LEU A 471 3.12 12.43 -1.51
N ASP A 472 3.24 13.42 -0.62
CA ASP A 472 4.45 13.76 0.14
C ASP A 472 4.64 12.88 1.39
N ASP A 473 4.24 11.62 1.29
CA ASP A 473 4.72 10.61 2.22
C ASP A 473 6.00 10.01 1.64
N SER A 474 7.13 10.24 2.32
CA SER A 474 8.42 9.66 1.96
C SER A 474 8.33 8.15 1.80
N PHE A 475 7.45 7.49 2.56
CA PHE A 475 7.17 6.06 2.43
C PHE A 475 6.58 5.73 1.05
N VAL A 476 5.53 6.43 0.62
CA VAL A 476 4.88 6.15 -0.68
C VAL A 476 5.84 6.42 -1.85
N LYS A 477 6.62 7.52 -1.77
CA LYS A 477 7.67 7.86 -2.77
C LYS A 477 8.70 6.76 -2.86
N PHE A 478 9.15 6.28 -1.71
CA PHE A 478 10.13 5.22 -1.60
C PHE A 478 9.61 3.87 -2.11
N GLN A 479 8.36 3.52 -1.80
CA GLN A 479 7.72 2.29 -2.31
C GLN A 479 7.54 2.33 -3.83
N TRP A 480 7.14 3.49 -4.39
CA TRP A 480 7.12 3.68 -5.84
C TRP A 480 8.52 3.56 -6.43
N LEU A 481 9.52 4.25 -5.88
CA LEU A 481 10.93 4.15 -6.27
C LEU A 481 11.40 2.69 -6.30
N LYS A 482 11.20 1.93 -5.20
CA LYS A 482 11.55 0.51 -5.11
C LYS A 482 10.93 -0.29 -6.25
N SER A 483 9.64 -0.05 -6.56
CA SER A 483 8.93 -0.75 -7.65
C SER A 483 9.55 -0.52 -9.03
N GLN A 484 10.23 0.61 -9.24
CA GLN A 484 10.83 0.96 -10.53
C GLN A 484 12.26 0.42 -10.69
N ILE A 485 13.07 0.56 -9.64
CA ILE A 485 14.52 0.34 -9.76
C ILE A 485 15.01 -0.92 -9.07
N THR A 486 14.22 -1.57 -8.22
CA THR A 486 14.72 -2.77 -7.52
C THR A 486 14.67 -3.99 -8.44
N ALA A 487 15.79 -4.71 -8.51
CA ALA A 487 15.90 -5.94 -9.27
C ALA A 487 15.34 -7.14 -8.50
N ASP A 488 15.94 -7.35 -7.32
CA ASP A 488 15.69 -8.44 -6.40
C ASP A 488 16.34 -8.05 -5.05
N TYR A 489 16.08 -8.87 -4.05
CA TYR A 489 16.80 -8.89 -2.79
C TYR A 489 17.38 -10.30 -2.56
N ASP A 490 18.51 -10.32 -1.86
CA ASP A 490 19.24 -11.52 -1.51
C ASP A 490 19.66 -11.45 -0.05
N VAL A 491 19.95 -12.60 0.56
CA VAL A 491 20.37 -12.67 1.95
C VAL A 491 21.59 -13.55 2.08
N ASP A 492 22.47 -13.17 3.00
CA ASP A 492 23.71 -13.87 3.27
C ASP A 492 23.81 -14.07 4.78
N PRO A 493 23.18 -15.14 5.31
CA PRO A 493 23.14 -15.40 6.74
C PRO A 493 24.55 -15.58 7.35
N ASP A 494 25.50 -16.11 6.58
CA ASP A 494 26.88 -16.34 7.04
C ASP A 494 27.65 -15.02 7.18
N ALA A 495 27.38 -14.04 6.31
CA ALA A 495 27.91 -12.68 6.42
C ALA A 495 27.02 -11.74 7.27
N PHE A 496 25.89 -12.24 7.80
CA PHE A 496 24.87 -11.47 8.52
C PHE A 496 24.32 -10.27 7.72
N LYS A 497 24.16 -10.44 6.39
CA LYS A 497 23.80 -9.37 5.47
C LYS A 497 22.47 -9.60 4.77
N VAL A 498 21.74 -8.51 4.57
CA VAL A 498 20.65 -8.41 3.61
C VAL A 498 21.08 -7.50 2.47
N LYS A 499 20.95 -7.98 1.24
CA LYS A 499 21.39 -7.30 0.01
C LYS A 499 20.18 -6.87 -0.80
N ILE A 500 20.15 -5.61 -1.22
CA ILE A 500 19.19 -5.10 -2.20
C ILE A 500 19.92 -4.74 -3.49
N ILE A 501 19.37 -5.15 -4.62
CA ILE A 501 19.99 -4.96 -5.93
C ILE A 501 19.17 -3.94 -6.71
N LEU A 502 19.81 -2.85 -7.14
CA LEU A 502 19.19 -1.80 -7.93
C LEU A 502 19.59 -1.90 -9.40
N LYS A 503 18.61 -1.84 -10.30
CA LYS A 503 18.78 -1.72 -11.74
C LYS A 503 19.11 -0.27 -12.08
N ILE A 504 20.24 -0.08 -12.75
CA ILE A 504 20.67 1.19 -13.33
C ILE A 504 20.54 1.08 -14.85
N PRO A 505 19.97 2.09 -15.54
CA PRO A 505 19.89 2.08 -16.99
C PRO A 505 21.27 1.93 -17.63
N GLU A 506 21.37 1.13 -18.69
CA GLU A 506 22.63 0.76 -19.35
C GLU A 506 23.50 1.97 -19.70
N LYS A 507 22.96 3.01 -20.34
CA LYS A 507 23.75 4.21 -20.67
C LYS A 507 24.31 4.90 -19.43
N ILE A 508 23.49 5.08 -18.39
CA ILE A 508 23.93 5.70 -17.12
C ILE A 508 25.00 4.86 -16.44
N TYR A 509 24.82 3.54 -16.42
CA TYR A 509 25.78 2.62 -15.80
C TYR A 509 27.13 2.64 -16.54
N ASP A 510 27.11 2.62 -17.87
CA ASP A 510 28.31 2.68 -18.70
C ASP A 510 29.00 4.04 -18.61
N ASP A 511 28.25 5.15 -18.60
CA ASP A 511 28.77 6.52 -18.40
C ASP A 511 29.55 6.66 -17.08
N ILE A 512 29.12 5.94 -16.03
CA ILE A 512 29.80 5.86 -14.74
C ILE A 512 31.02 4.93 -14.84
N LYS A 513 30.88 3.71 -15.38
CA LYS A 513 31.93 2.69 -15.38
C LYS A 513 33.08 2.89 -16.36
N GLU A 514 32.83 3.38 -17.58
CA GLU A 514 33.89 3.56 -18.61
C GLU A 514 35.03 4.52 -18.19
N LYS A 515 34.88 5.20 -17.03
CA LYS A 515 35.80 6.21 -16.52
C LYS A 515 36.52 5.81 -15.23
N GLU A 516 36.13 4.74 -14.53
CA GLU A 516 36.94 4.15 -13.44
C GLU A 516 38.31 3.65 -13.96
N ASP A 517 38.36 3.21 -15.23
CA ASP A 517 39.56 2.68 -15.89
C ASP A 517 40.49 3.76 -16.50
N LYS A 518 40.12 5.06 -16.43
CA LYS A 518 40.91 6.17 -16.99
C LYS A 518 41.20 7.20 -15.90
N GLU A 519 42.39 7.14 -15.31
CA GLU A 519 42.99 8.19 -14.47
C GLU A 519 43.18 9.52 -15.25
N LYS A 520 42.10 10.21 -15.61
CA LYS A 520 42.15 11.56 -16.18
C LYS A 520 41.43 12.52 -15.23
N GLU A 521 42.23 13.35 -14.59
CA GLU A 521 41.87 14.12 -13.40
C GLU A 521 40.79 15.20 -13.58
N ASP A 522 40.40 15.62 -14.80
CA ASP A 522 39.64 16.88 -14.93
C ASP A 522 38.52 16.98 -15.96
N LYS A 523 38.00 15.88 -16.54
CA LYS A 523 36.91 16.01 -17.54
C LYS A 523 35.83 14.94 -17.42
N ASP A 524 34.88 15.18 -16.53
CA ASP A 524 33.46 15.40 -16.89
C ASP A 524 32.66 15.70 -15.60
N ILE A 525 32.37 16.98 -15.34
CA ILE A 525 31.65 17.42 -14.13
C ILE A 525 30.27 16.76 -14.05
N GLU A 526 29.65 16.48 -15.20
CA GLU A 526 28.32 15.89 -15.29
C GLU A 526 28.30 14.41 -14.88
N ALA A 527 29.28 13.61 -15.33
CA ALA A 527 29.38 12.21 -14.96
C ALA A 527 29.66 12.01 -13.47
N LYS A 528 30.56 12.82 -12.87
CA LYS A 528 30.83 12.80 -11.41
C LYS A 528 29.58 13.15 -10.60
N LYS A 529 28.81 14.15 -11.06
CA LYS A 529 27.52 14.50 -10.43
C LYS A 529 26.53 13.35 -10.52
N LEU A 530 26.42 12.71 -11.69
CA LEU A 530 25.52 11.57 -11.89
C LEU A 530 25.90 10.37 -11.00
N GLU A 531 27.19 10.06 -10.90
CA GLU A 531 27.71 9.05 -9.98
C GLU A 531 27.38 9.39 -8.52
N GLU A 532 27.57 10.64 -8.10
CA GLU A 532 27.21 11.12 -6.77
C GLU A 532 25.71 10.96 -6.49
N SER A 533 24.83 11.35 -7.43
CA SER A 533 23.38 11.19 -7.29
C SER A 533 22.98 9.72 -7.19
N VAL A 534 23.57 8.82 -7.98
CA VAL A 534 23.34 7.36 -7.87
C VAL A 534 23.85 6.80 -6.54
N ASN A 535 25.00 7.28 -6.05
CA ASN A 535 25.52 6.90 -4.74
C ASN A 535 24.63 7.40 -3.60
N ASN A 536 24.05 8.61 -3.70
CA ASN A 536 23.10 9.15 -2.73
C ASN A 536 21.82 8.31 -2.68
N LEU A 537 21.31 7.88 -3.83
CA LEU A 537 20.20 6.91 -3.93
C LEU A 537 20.56 5.59 -3.23
N ARG A 538 21.70 4.99 -3.59
CA ARG A 538 22.19 3.73 -3.00
C ARG A 538 22.26 3.81 -1.48
N GLN A 539 22.87 4.88 -0.96
CA GLN A 539 23.01 5.10 0.48
C GLN A 539 21.67 5.36 1.18
N SER A 540 20.74 6.06 0.53
CA SER A 540 19.40 6.31 1.07
C SER A 540 18.65 4.99 1.28
N ILE A 541 18.65 4.11 0.27
CA ILE A 541 18.02 2.78 0.37
C ILE A 541 18.73 1.92 1.43
N GLU A 542 20.06 1.92 1.45
CA GLU A 542 20.84 1.15 2.43
C GLU A 542 20.55 1.60 3.88
N ILE A 543 20.38 2.89 4.13
CA ILE A 543 20.03 3.43 5.45
C ILE A 543 18.65 3.01 5.89
N GLU A 544 17.65 3.14 5.03
CA GLU A 544 16.27 2.77 5.37
C GLU A 544 16.21 1.30 5.79
N LEU A 545 16.85 0.42 5.01
CA LEU A 545 16.93 -0.99 5.37
C LEU A 545 17.78 -1.22 6.63
N GLN A 546 18.90 -0.50 6.79
CA GLN A 546 19.73 -0.59 7.98
C GLN A 546 18.98 -0.13 9.24
N ASN A 547 18.12 0.90 9.14
CA ASN A 547 17.29 1.39 10.23
C ASN A 547 16.36 0.28 10.72
N GLU A 548 15.67 -0.37 9.80
CA GLU A 548 14.79 -1.48 10.17
C GLU A 548 15.57 -2.61 10.84
N ILE A 549 16.73 -3.00 10.27
CA ILE A 549 17.61 -3.99 10.90
C ILE A 549 18.04 -3.55 12.30
N ASP A 550 18.42 -2.29 12.49
CA ASP A 550 18.85 -1.79 13.80
C ASP A 550 17.74 -1.84 14.84
N CYS A 551 16.49 -1.54 14.44
CA CYS A 551 15.31 -1.60 15.29
C CYS A 551 15.07 -3.01 15.82
N ILE A 552 15.37 -4.05 15.04
CA ILE A 552 14.97 -5.44 15.33
C ILE A 552 16.13 -6.37 15.71
N LYS A 553 17.39 -5.99 15.43
CA LYS A 553 18.56 -6.89 15.52
C LYS A 553 18.70 -7.56 16.88
N ASP A 554 18.44 -6.85 17.98
CA ASP A 554 18.61 -7.42 19.34
C ASP A 554 17.59 -8.54 19.59
N ILE A 555 16.38 -8.39 19.05
CA ILE A 555 15.30 -9.38 19.14
C ILE A 555 15.64 -10.60 18.28
N ILE A 556 16.07 -10.38 17.03
CA ILE A 556 16.37 -11.47 16.10
C ILE A 556 17.61 -12.26 16.53
N VAL A 557 18.66 -11.59 17.01
CA VAL A 557 19.87 -12.25 17.56
C VAL A 557 19.51 -13.13 18.75
N ASP A 558 18.68 -12.63 19.67
CA ASP A 558 18.21 -13.40 20.82
C ASP A 558 17.29 -14.57 20.43
N GLY A 559 16.58 -14.46 19.31
CA GLY A 559 15.70 -15.48 18.76
C GLY A 559 16.42 -16.74 18.26
N LYS A 560 17.72 -16.64 17.95
CA LYS A 560 18.60 -17.77 17.56
C LYS A 560 18.16 -18.60 16.34
N ILE A 561 17.31 -18.06 15.47
CA ILE A 561 16.97 -18.69 14.17
C ILE A 561 18.01 -18.22 13.13
N ASP A 562 17.66 -17.32 12.22
CA ASP A 562 18.57 -16.68 11.26
C ASP A 562 18.56 -15.17 11.51
N PHE A 563 19.73 -14.52 11.55
CA PHE A 563 19.82 -13.11 11.91
C PHE A 563 20.71 -12.32 10.97
N TYR A 564 20.41 -11.03 10.87
CA TYR A 564 21.07 -10.09 9.96
C TYR A 564 21.38 -8.81 10.72
N LEU A 565 22.56 -8.25 10.46
CA LEU A 565 23.08 -7.09 11.18
C LEU A 565 23.37 -5.92 10.23
N TYR A 566 23.53 -6.19 8.93
CA TYR A 566 23.96 -5.21 7.95
C TYR A 566 23.08 -5.23 6.70
N ALA A 567 22.71 -4.04 6.24
CA ALA A 567 22.16 -3.82 4.91
C ALA A 567 23.30 -3.53 3.92
N GLU A 568 23.16 -4.01 2.69
CA GLU A 568 24.07 -3.68 1.59
C GLU A 568 23.25 -3.38 0.33
N CYS A 569 23.48 -2.21 -0.27
CA CYS A 569 22.83 -1.86 -1.52
C CYS A 569 23.83 -1.96 -2.69
N LYS A 570 23.53 -2.82 -3.65
CA LYS A 570 24.32 -3.02 -4.88
C LYS A 570 23.61 -2.45 -6.10
N THR A 571 24.38 -2.17 -7.14
CA THR A 571 23.86 -1.70 -8.43
C THR A 571 24.21 -2.70 -9.54
N GLU A 572 23.27 -2.94 -10.44
CA GLU A 572 23.44 -3.79 -11.62
C GLU A 572 23.02 -3.04 -12.90
N LYS A 573 23.67 -3.40 -14.01
CA LYS A 573 23.37 -2.86 -15.33
C LYS A 573 22.07 -3.46 -15.87
N CYS A 574 21.17 -2.61 -16.37
CA CYS A 574 19.91 -3.06 -16.97
C CYS A 574 19.70 -2.47 -18.38
N SER A 575 19.71 -3.34 -19.38
CA SER A 575 19.47 -3.00 -20.79
C SER A 575 18.00 -2.86 -21.18
N LYS A 576 17.07 -3.18 -20.27
CA LYS A 576 15.61 -3.14 -20.52
C LYS A 576 14.97 -1.78 -20.31
N PHE A 577 15.74 -0.76 -19.92
CA PHE A 577 15.25 0.61 -19.83
C PHE A 577 15.09 1.17 -21.25
N ASN A 578 13.90 1.67 -21.58
CA ASN A 578 13.73 2.48 -22.79
C ASN A 578 14.19 3.93 -22.53
N GLU A 579 14.35 4.74 -23.58
CA GLU A 579 14.81 6.13 -23.44
C GLU A 579 13.92 6.99 -22.53
N CYS A 580 12.60 6.73 -22.50
CA CYS A 580 11.70 7.38 -21.56
C CYS A 580 12.05 7.03 -20.10
N SER A 581 12.34 5.75 -19.84
CA SER A 581 12.70 5.27 -18.51
C SER A 581 14.07 5.79 -18.05
N GLU A 582 14.99 6.09 -18.96
CA GLU A 582 16.26 6.78 -18.64
C GLU A 582 16.01 8.21 -18.16
N LYS A 583 15.11 8.94 -18.84
CA LYS A 583 14.69 10.28 -18.42
C LYS A 583 14.00 10.23 -17.05
N ASP A 584 13.06 9.32 -16.87
CA ASP A 584 12.33 9.11 -15.61
C ASP A 584 13.30 8.76 -14.46
N PHE A 585 14.34 7.95 -14.72
CA PHE A 585 15.37 7.63 -13.74
C PHE A 585 16.19 8.86 -13.33
N LYS A 586 16.56 9.73 -14.29
CA LYS A 586 17.25 10.99 -13.97
C LYS A 586 16.35 11.94 -13.17
N GLU A 587 15.07 12.00 -13.49
CA GLU A 587 14.09 12.79 -12.72
C GLU A 587 13.97 12.28 -11.28
N LEU A 588 13.88 10.96 -11.11
CA LEU A 588 13.89 10.30 -9.80
C LEU A 588 15.15 10.61 -8.98
N LEU A 589 16.33 10.65 -9.60
CA LEU A 589 17.57 11.08 -8.92
C LEU A 589 17.47 12.53 -8.40
N ASN A 590 16.89 13.45 -9.18
CA ASN A 590 16.66 14.83 -8.72
C ASN A 590 15.65 14.88 -7.56
N ASP A 591 14.63 14.02 -7.57
CA ASP A 591 13.65 13.94 -6.47
C ASP A 591 14.27 13.41 -5.18
N ILE A 592 15.16 12.43 -5.27
CA ILE A 592 15.90 11.93 -4.11
C ILE A 592 16.77 13.03 -3.50
N GLU A 593 17.31 13.96 -4.31
CA GLU A 593 18.01 15.14 -3.77
C GLU A 593 17.09 16.05 -2.94
N LEU A 594 15.78 16.09 -3.23
CA LEU A 594 14.80 16.85 -2.47
C LEU A 594 14.26 16.14 -1.22
N PHE A 595 14.10 14.82 -1.32
CA PHE A 595 13.27 14.03 -0.39
C PHE A 595 14.02 12.84 0.25
N GLY A 596 15.29 12.63 -0.08
CA GLY A 596 16.08 11.53 0.46
C GLY A 596 16.24 11.66 1.98
N PRO A 597 16.20 10.54 2.73
CA PRO A 597 16.31 10.55 4.20
C PRO A 597 17.65 11.10 4.73
N ARG A 598 18.70 11.19 3.89
CA ARG A 598 19.96 11.90 4.21
C ARG A 598 19.95 13.38 3.87
N MET A 599 19.01 13.82 3.04
CA MET A 599 19.12 15.08 2.33
C MET A 599 18.12 16.05 2.90
N SER A 600 18.63 16.95 3.75
CA SER A 600 17.95 18.21 4.04
C SER A 600 18.40 19.23 2.99
N PRO A 601 17.76 19.28 1.79
CA PRO A 601 18.29 20.05 0.67
C PRO A 601 18.40 21.52 1.04
N ASN A 602 19.52 22.12 0.67
CA ASN A 602 19.71 23.57 0.82
C ASN A 602 18.78 24.33 -0.15
N ALA A 603 18.50 25.59 0.16
CA ALA A 603 17.57 26.41 -0.62
C ALA A 603 17.84 26.38 -2.13
N SER A 604 19.11 26.53 -2.55
CA SER A 604 19.47 26.58 -3.97
C SER A 604 19.25 25.25 -4.70
N ALA A 605 19.46 24.10 -4.03
CA ALA A 605 19.10 22.80 -4.59
C ALA A 605 17.59 22.67 -4.78
N VAL A 606 16.80 23.14 -3.80
CA VAL A 606 15.33 23.09 -3.89
C VAL A 606 14.79 23.89 -5.07
N MET A 607 15.35 25.08 -5.34
CA MET A 607 14.98 25.87 -6.51
C MET A 607 15.16 25.10 -7.82
N GLY A 608 16.34 24.49 -8.00
CA GLY A 608 16.68 23.79 -9.24
C GLY A 608 15.77 22.60 -9.50
N VAL A 609 15.42 21.82 -8.48
CA VAL A 609 14.54 20.66 -8.67
C VAL A 609 13.09 21.08 -8.96
N VAL A 610 12.57 22.10 -8.26
CA VAL A 610 11.20 22.60 -8.54
C VAL A 610 11.08 23.10 -9.98
N LEU A 611 12.05 23.85 -10.49
CA LEU A 611 12.03 24.32 -11.88
C LEU A 611 12.07 23.15 -12.87
N LYS A 612 12.98 22.18 -12.67
CA LYS A 612 13.06 20.97 -13.51
C LYS A 612 11.77 20.15 -13.51
N GLN A 613 11.09 20.03 -12.37
CA GLN A 613 9.81 19.32 -12.28
C GLN A 613 8.74 20.03 -13.12
N ILE A 614 8.66 21.37 -13.03
CA ILE A 614 7.72 22.15 -13.84
C ILE A 614 8.03 21.98 -15.34
N GLU A 615 9.31 22.04 -15.73
CA GLU A 615 9.72 21.79 -17.13
C GLU A 615 9.34 20.39 -17.61
N SER A 616 9.52 19.37 -16.77
CA SER A 616 9.15 18.00 -17.13
C SER A 616 7.63 17.87 -17.36
N ILE A 617 6.82 18.47 -16.48
CA ILE A 617 5.36 18.51 -16.62
C ILE A 617 4.98 19.21 -17.94
N LEU A 618 5.64 20.31 -18.30
CA LEU A 618 5.35 21.07 -19.52
C LEU A 618 5.86 20.42 -20.81
N SER A 619 6.76 19.42 -20.71
CA SER A 619 7.36 18.73 -21.86
C SER A 619 6.43 17.74 -22.58
N GLY A 620 5.22 17.50 -22.07
CA GLY A 620 4.24 16.63 -22.70
C GLY A 620 3.69 17.21 -24.01
N SER A 621 3.24 16.33 -24.93
CA SER A 621 2.69 16.76 -26.23
C SER A 621 1.31 17.41 -26.13
N ASP A 622 0.54 17.14 -25.07
CA ASP A 622 -0.78 17.72 -24.83
C ASP A 622 -0.67 18.88 -23.85
N GLN A 623 -0.73 20.11 -24.38
CA GLN A 623 -0.61 21.33 -23.59
C GLN A 623 -1.72 21.47 -22.54
N ARG A 624 -2.94 21.02 -22.83
CA ARG A 624 -4.06 21.16 -21.90
C ARG A 624 -3.87 20.22 -20.71
N ALA A 625 -3.50 18.97 -20.98
CA ALA A 625 -3.15 18.02 -19.93
C ALA A 625 -1.94 18.48 -19.10
N ASN A 626 -0.94 19.10 -19.73
CA ASN A 626 0.21 19.66 -19.01
C ASN A 626 -0.21 20.76 -18.02
N LEU A 627 -1.09 21.69 -18.43
CA LEU A 627 -1.57 22.76 -17.55
C LEU A 627 -2.42 22.22 -16.39
N GLU A 628 -3.26 21.21 -16.64
CA GLU A 628 -4.02 20.51 -15.60
C GLU A 628 -3.09 19.81 -14.59
N ASN A 629 -2.09 19.08 -15.09
CA ASN A 629 -1.07 18.44 -14.25
C ASN A 629 -0.26 19.48 -13.44
N LEU A 630 0.03 20.64 -14.03
CA LEU A 630 0.76 21.71 -13.35
C LEU A 630 -0.09 22.38 -12.26
N GLN A 631 -1.39 22.53 -12.49
CA GLN A 631 -2.33 22.99 -11.47
C GLN A 631 -2.41 22.00 -10.30
N ASN A 632 -2.48 20.69 -10.59
CA ASN A 632 -2.44 19.65 -9.58
C ASN A 632 -1.12 19.66 -8.80
N TYR A 633 0.02 19.76 -9.48
CA TYR A 633 1.34 19.90 -8.87
C TYR A 633 1.43 21.11 -7.94
N ASN A 634 0.93 22.27 -8.36
CA ASN A 634 0.96 23.50 -7.57
C ASN A 634 0.11 23.36 -6.28
N ASN A 635 -1.07 22.76 -6.39
CA ASN A 635 -2.01 22.57 -5.28
C ASN A 635 -1.59 21.45 -4.30
N THR A 636 -0.81 20.47 -4.77
CA THR A 636 -0.40 19.30 -3.98
C THR A 636 1.07 19.37 -3.56
N VAL A 637 2.02 19.20 -4.48
CA VAL A 637 3.46 19.15 -4.23
C VAL A 637 4.01 20.48 -3.75
N LEU A 638 3.88 21.53 -4.57
CA LEU A 638 4.61 22.78 -4.36
C LEU A 638 4.14 23.47 -3.09
N ARG A 639 2.82 23.43 -2.83
CA ARG A 639 2.24 23.88 -1.56
C ARG A 639 2.90 23.23 -0.34
N ARG A 640 3.10 21.91 -0.33
CA ARG A 640 3.74 21.21 0.80
C ARG A 640 5.22 21.52 0.96
N ILE A 641 5.96 21.56 -0.15
CA ILE A 641 7.39 21.94 -0.12
C ILE A 641 7.54 23.33 0.49
N LYS A 642 6.64 24.25 0.12
CA LYS A 642 6.55 25.62 0.64
C LYS A 642 6.16 25.66 2.12
N ASP A 643 5.16 24.88 2.55
CA ASP A 643 4.71 24.83 3.94
C ASP A 643 5.80 24.25 4.88
N LYS A 644 6.59 23.28 4.40
CA LYS A 644 7.78 22.78 5.13
C LYS A 644 8.93 23.81 5.15
N ARG A 645 8.92 24.82 4.28
CA ARG A 645 10.00 25.82 4.11
C ARG A 645 9.44 27.24 4.05
N PRO A 646 8.79 27.72 5.12
CA PRO A 646 8.02 28.97 5.08
C PRO A 646 8.89 30.20 4.77
N CYS A 647 10.18 30.18 5.13
CA CYS A 647 11.13 31.26 4.86
C CYS A 647 11.75 31.25 3.45
N HIS A 648 11.38 30.30 2.57
CA HIS A 648 12.00 30.14 1.25
C HIS A 648 11.32 31.01 0.18
N VAL A 649 11.73 32.27 0.06
CA VAL A 649 11.09 33.29 -0.79
C VAL A 649 10.85 32.86 -2.23
N PHE A 650 11.83 32.25 -2.90
CA PHE A 650 11.69 31.87 -4.30
C PHE A 650 10.56 30.85 -4.55
N LEU A 651 10.31 29.94 -3.59
CA LEU A 651 9.22 28.96 -3.74
C LEU A 651 7.85 29.63 -3.70
N HIS A 652 7.69 30.66 -2.86
CA HIS A 652 6.47 31.47 -2.85
C HIS A 652 6.32 32.21 -4.18
N LYS A 653 7.39 32.81 -4.73
CA LYS A 653 7.36 33.45 -6.05
C LYS A 653 6.90 32.50 -7.16
N VAL A 654 7.44 31.27 -7.19
CA VAL A 654 7.04 30.25 -8.17
C VAL A 654 5.57 29.87 -8.00
N ALA A 655 5.14 29.56 -6.77
CA ALA A 655 3.77 29.14 -6.49
C ALA A 655 2.75 30.24 -6.83
N ASP A 656 3.05 31.49 -6.50
CA ASP A 656 2.18 32.65 -6.77
C ASP A 656 2.12 32.93 -8.27
N PHE A 657 3.26 32.85 -8.98
CA PHE A 657 3.30 32.97 -10.44
C PHE A 657 2.45 31.91 -11.14
N LEU A 658 2.58 30.63 -10.74
CA LEU A 658 1.79 29.54 -11.30
C LEU A 658 0.30 29.74 -11.01
N THR A 659 -0.07 30.09 -9.78
CA THR A 659 -1.45 30.34 -9.38
C THR A 659 -2.08 31.44 -10.25
N ASN A 660 -1.39 32.57 -10.40
CA ASN A 660 -1.86 33.70 -11.19
C ASN A 660 -1.92 33.41 -12.69
N SER A 661 -1.01 32.56 -13.20
CA SER A 661 -0.96 32.20 -14.62
C SER A 661 -2.06 31.21 -14.99
N LEU A 662 -2.34 30.24 -14.11
CA LEU A 662 -3.34 29.19 -14.33
C LEU A 662 -4.78 29.66 -14.05
N SER A 663 -4.98 30.71 -13.26
CA SER A 663 -6.33 31.23 -12.92
C SER A 663 -6.97 32.11 -14.00
N LYS A 664 -6.24 32.50 -15.05
CA LYS A 664 -6.73 33.44 -16.07
C LYS A 664 -7.68 32.74 -17.05
N LYS A 665 -8.99 32.91 -16.83
CA LYS A 665 -10.05 32.25 -17.63
C LYS A 665 -10.12 32.67 -19.11
N ASP A 666 -9.57 33.84 -19.46
CA ASP A 666 -9.68 34.42 -20.80
C ASP A 666 -8.48 34.11 -21.72
N GLN A 667 -7.45 33.40 -21.24
CA GLN A 667 -6.28 33.02 -22.04
C GLN A 667 -6.41 31.62 -22.64
N ASP A 668 -6.02 31.47 -23.91
CA ASP A 668 -5.91 30.15 -24.52
C ASP A 668 -4.74 29.34 -23.91
N CYS A 669 -4.81 28.01 -24.04
CA CYS A 669 -3.84 27.09 -23.44
C CYS A 669 -2.41 27.31 -23.95
N GLU A 670 -2.25 27.68 -25.23
CA GLU A 670 -0.96 27.85 -25.88
C GLU A 670 -0.24 29.09 -25.32
N SER A 671 -0.96 30.21 -25.18
CA SER A 671 -0.45 31.44 -24.60
C SER A 671 -0.05 31.27 -23.13
N THR A 672 -0.84 30.53 -22.35
CA THR A 672 -0.54 30.24 -20.95
C THR A 672 0.70 29.36 -20.82
N HIS A 673 0.79 28.29 -21.62
CA HIS A 673 1.95 27.40 -21.67
C HIS A 673 3.23 28.16 -22.05
N ARG A 674 3.16 29.06 -23.05
CA ARG A 674 4.27 29.91 -23.47
C ARG A 674 4.74 30.87 -22.36
N ILE A 675 3.82 31.58 -21.69
CA ILE A 675 4.17 32.51 -20.60
C ILE A 675 4.92 31.79 -19.49
N ILE A 676 4.46 30.59 -19.12
CA ILE A 676 5.11 29.80 -18.08
C ILE A 676 6.52 29.36 -18.54
N ASN A 677 6.66 28.84 -19.77
CA ASN A 677 7.96 28.45 -20.31
C ASN A 677 8.96 29.61 -20.44
N ASP A 678 8.51 30.79 -20.89
CA ASP A 678 9.35 31.97 -21.00
C ASP A 678 9.86 32.39 -19.61
N LYS A 679 9.01 32.30 -18.57
CA LYS A 679 9.40 32.62 -17.19
C LYS A 679 10.35 31.59 -16.59
N LEU A 680 10.14 30.30 -16.85
CA LEU A 680 11.07 29.24 -16.42
C LEU A 680 12.44 29.43 -17.05
N SER A 681 12.49 29.69 -18.37
CA SER A 681 13.73 29.96 -19.09
C SER A 681 14.50 31.12 -18.47
N TYR A 682 13.80 32.22 -18.16
CA TYR A 682 14.38 33.35 -17.44
C TYR A 682 14.98 32.95 -16.08
N TRP A 683 14.25 32.20 -15.26
CA TRP A 683 14.75 31.80 -13.94
C TRP A 683 15.95 30.86 -14.03
N ASN A 684 15.97 29.93 -14.98
CA ASN A 684 17.13 29.04 -15.18
C ASN A 684 18.37 29.81 -15.62
N GLU A 685 18.23 30.68 -16.63
CA GLU A 685 19.33 31.55 -17.07
C GLU A 685 19.85 32.42 -15.93
N LYS A 686 18.95 32.94 -15.09
CA LYS A 686 19.30 33.73 -13.92
C LYS A 686 20.10 32.91 -12.91
N ILE A 687 19.63 31.70 -12.57
CA ILE A 687 20.31 30.80 -11.63
C ILE A 687 21.71 30.43 -12.13
N ASP A 688 21.88 30.18 -13.43
CA ASP A 688 23.19 29.85 -14.00
C ASP A 688 24.14 31.05 -14.03
N SER A 689 23.62 32.24 -14.31
CA SER A 689 24.38 33.49 -14.17
C SER A 689 24.84 33.72 -12.73
N ILE A 690 23.96 33.50 -11.74
CA ILE A 690 24.27 33.63 -10.31
C ILE A 690 25.42 32.70 -9.91
N LYS A 691 25.39 31.42 -10.32
CA LYS A 691 26.44 30.45 -9.99
C LYS A 691 27.83 30.90 -10.42
N THR A 692 27.90 31.67 -11.51
CA THR A 692 29.16 32.15 -12.09
C THR A 692 29.59 33.48 -11.45
N ALA A 693 28.67 34.43 -11.32
CA ALA A 693 29.00 35.78 -10.87
C ALA A 693 29.15 35.92 -9.33
N LEU A 694 28.38 35.16 -8.54
CA LEU A 694 28.41 35.28 -7.08
C LEU A 694 29.80 34.96 -6.48
N PRO A 695 30.51 33.88 -6.88
CA PRO A 695 31.87 33.62 -6.39
C PRO A 695 32.86 34.75 -6.72
N ASP A 696 32.72 35.40 -7.87
CA ASP A 696 33.57 36.51 -8.27
C ASP A 696 33.38 37.72 -7.36
N VAL A 697 32.14 38.05 -7.02
CA VAL A 697 31.81 39.14 -6.09
C VAL A 697 32.27 38.78 -4.67
N ALA A 698 32.00 37.55 -4.22
CA ALA A 698 32.39 37.07 -2.90
C ALA A 698 33.91 37.06 -2.67
N TYR A 699 34.70 36.90 -3.74
CA TYR A 699 36.15 37.05 -3.67
C TYR A 699 36.58 38.39 -3.05
N GLY A 700 35.80 39.47 -3.26
CA GLY A 700 36.08 40.78 -2.66
C GLY A 700 36.15 40.77 -1.13
N ILE A 701 35.40 39.88 -0.46
CA ILE A 701 35.45 39.72 0.99
C ILE A 701 36.33 38.54 1.45
N LEU A 702 36.81 37.71 0.52
CA LEU A 702 37.61 36.50 0.79
C LEU A 702 39.06 36.61 0.33
N ALA A 703 39.45 37.65 -0.40
CA ALA A 703 40.74 37.73 -1.11
C ALA A 703 41.98 37.67 -0.20
N ASP A 704 41.90 38.24 1.00
CA ASP A 704 42.98 38.16 2.01
C ASP A 704 43.05 36.75 2.61
N ASN A 705 44.24 36.22 2.88
CA ASN A 705 44.42 34.92 3.54
C ASN A 705 44.69 35.05 5.06
N LYS A 706 44.69 36.27 5.60
CA LYS A 706 44.91 36.57 7.03
C LYS A 706 43.60 36.81 7.79
N PHE A 707 42.66 35.88 7.65
CA PHE A 707 41.41 35.92 8.39
C PHE A 707 41.02 34.54 8.88
N SER A 708 40.17 34.54 9.90
CA SER A 708 39.53 33.34 10.45
C SER A 708 38.02 33.46 10.28
N LEU A 709 37.42 32.33 9.94
CA LEU A 709 36.05 32.22 9.48
C LEU A 709 35.23 31.38 10.44
N LEU A 710 34.02 31.82 10.76
CA LEU A 710 33.00 30.99 11.39
C LEU A 710 31.84 30.71 10.42
N LEU A 711 31.42 29.45 10.39
CA LEU A 711 30.27 28.96 9.63
C LEU A 711 29.22 28.38 10.59
N TYR A 712 27.95 28.69 10.33
CA TYR A 712 26.79 28.15 11.04
C TYR A 712 25.67 27.82 10.03
N GLY A 713 24.90 26.77 10.31
CA GLY A 713 23.97 26.18 9.35
C GLY A 713 24.71 25.45 8.22
N TYR A 714 24.05 25.22 7.07
CA TYR A 714 24.70 24.77 5.84
C TYR A 714 24.21 25.59 4.63
N SER A 715 25.14 26.10 3.82
CA SER A 715 24.87 26.84 2.59
C SER A 715 25.83 26.43 1.48
N SER A 716 25.26 25.92 0.38
CA SER A 716 25.98 25.59 -0.85
C SER A 716 26.54 26.83 -1.55
N SER A 717 25.84 27.97 -1.48
CA SER A 717 26.34 29.24 -2.01
C SER A 717 27.67 29.65 -1.39
N ILE A 718 27.84 29.43 -0.07
CA ILE A 718 29.12 29.68 0.61
C ILE A 718 30.20 28.74 0.11
N ILE A 719 29.91 27.44 -0.03
CA ILE A 719 30.87 26.47 -0.56
C ILE A 719 31.32 26.85 -1.97
N ASN A 720 30.39 27.22 -2.85
CA ASN A 720 30.70 27.65 -4.21
C ASN A 720 31.57 28.92 -4.22
N CYS A 721 31.32 29.87 -3.31
CA CYS A 721 32.13 31.07 -3.19
C CYS A 721 33.55 30.77 -2.67
N LEU A 722 33.66 29.86 -1.67
CA LEU A 722 34.97 29.41 -1.17
C LEU A 722 35.75 28.68 -2.26
N GLU A 723 35.10 27.79 -3.01
CA GLU A 723 35.71 27.08 -4.14
C GLU A 723 36.22 28.06 -5.22
N GLY A 724 35.37 29.00 -5.65
CA GLY A 724 35.77 30.04 -6.60
C GLY A 724 36.91 30.92 -6.08
N ALA A 725 36.92 31.25 -4.79
CA ALA A 725 37.99 32.02 -4.18
C ALA A 725 39.31 31.23 -4.10
N ILE A 726 39.26 29.94 -3.71
CA ILE A 726 40.43 29.05 -3.66
C ILE A 726 41.03 28.85 -5.04
N ASN A 727 40.19 28.71 -6.08
CA ASN A 727 40.65 28.59 -7.46
C ASN A 727 41.43 29.84 -7.94
N LYS A 728 41.16 31.00 -7.35
CA LYS A 728 41.91 32.25 -7.61
C LYS A 728 43.12 32.42 -6.68
N ASN A 729 43.02 31.95 -5.44
CA ASN A 729 44.05 32.07 -4.41
C ASN A 729 44.14 30.78 -3.58
N ASP A 730 45.11 29.93 -3.92
CA ASP A 730 45.33 28.62 -3.28
C ASP A 730 45.61 28.72 -1.77
N ASP A 731 46.23 29.84 -1.34
CA ASP A 731 46.62 30.04 0.04
C ASP A 731 45.42 30.08 0.99
N LEU A 732 44.21 30.35 0.47
CA LEU A 732 42.97 30.31 1.22
C LEU A 732 42.68 28.93 1.83
N ARG A 733 43.29 27.85 1.33
CA ARG A 733 43.20 26.53 1.98
C ARG A 733 43.81 26.48 3.38
N ASN A 734 44.64 27.47 3.74
CA ASN A 734 45.35 27.53 5.02
C ASN A 734 44.64 28.40 6.08
N ILE A 735 43.53 29.07 5.74
CA ILE A 735 42.74 29.85 6.71
C ILE A 735 42.12 28.93 7.76
N GLU A 736 41.88 29.47 8.94
CA GLU A 736 41.17 28.76 9.99
C GLU A 736 39.66 28.87 9.79
N VAL A 737 38.99 27.71 9.67
CA VAL A 737 37.53 27.65 9.51
C VAL A 737 36.93 26.92 10.71
N TYR A 738 36.09 27.61 11.46
CA TYR A 738 35.36 27.11 12.61
C TYR A 738 33.92 26.81 12.17
N VAL A 739 33.51 25.56 12.31
CA VAL A 739 32.21 25.06 11.86
C VAL A 739 31.40 24.66 13.09
N CYS A 740 30.30 25.38 13.32
CA CYS A 740 29.36 25.04 14.38
C CYS A 740 28.60 23.74 14.05
N GLN A 741 28.11 23.03 15.06
CA GLN A 741 27.33 21.81 14.85
C GLN A 741 26.02 22.10 14.12
N ALA A 742 25.37 23.22 14.45
CA ALA A 742 24.00 23.53 14.08
C ALA A 742 23.05 22.37 14.45
N ALA A 743 23.11 21.96 15.71
CA ALA A 743 22.41 20.79 16.25
C ALA A 743 20.87 20.93 16.20
N THR A 744 20.36 22.15 16.03
CA THR A 744 18.93 22.47 15.86
C THR A 744 18.29 21.76 14.67
N LYS A 745 19.11 21.30 13.71
CA LYS A 745 18.68 20.58 12.49
C LYS A 745 19.20 19.14 12.45
N ASN A 746 19.58 18.57 13.60
CA ASN A 746 19.92 17.16 13.64
C ASN A 746 18.73 16.30 13.20
N GLU A 747 19.03 15.27 12.43
CA GLU A 747 18.09 14.19 12.14
C GLU A 747 18.71 12.91 12.68
N LEU A 748 18.02 12.29 13.64
CA LEU A 748 18.43 11.08 14.34
C LEU A 748 17.51 9.92 13.90
N ARG A 749 18.11 8.76 13.64
CA ARG A 749 17.40 7.48 13.46
C ARG A 749 17.59 6.62 14.71
N TYR A 750 16.97 5.45 14.72
CA TYR A 750 16.95 4.51 15.86
C TYR A 750 18.26 4.49 16.67
N ASN A 751 18.11 4.63 17.99
CA ASN A 751 19.19 4.63 18.96
C ASN A 751 20.27 5.69 18.70
N ASN A 752 19.84 6.94 18.56
CA ASN A 752 20.64 8.16 18.39
C ASN A 752 21.65 8.15 17.24
N ARG A 753 21.41 7.33 16.22
CA ARG A 753 22.29 7.31 15.05
C ARG A 753 22.04 8.57 14.22
N LEU A 754 23.07 9.41 14.10
CA LEU A 754 22.99 10.64 13.33
C LEU A 754 22.84 10.35 11.83
N VAL A 755 21.77 10.86 11.22
CA VAL A 755 21.48 10.80 9.78
C VAL A 755 22.02 12.04 9.09
N TYR A 756 21.70 13.21 9.67
CA TYR A 756 22.03 14.51 9.10
C TYR A 756 22.44 15.51 10.17
N ASN A 757 23.43 16.34 9.83
CA ASN A 757 23.88 17.47 10.62
C ASN A 757 24.51 18.52 9.68
N ASP A 758 24.07 19.77 9.80
CA ASP A 758 24.53 20.89 8.96
C ASP A 758 26.06 21.10 9.07
N GLY A 759 26.61 21.07 10.29
CA GLY A 759 28.04 21.25 10.54
C GLY A 759 28.91 20.15 9.93
N LEU A 760 28.51 18.88 10.07
CA LEU A 760 29.20 17.75 9.45
C LEU A 760 29.13 17.81 7.92
N LYS A 761 28.00 18.25 7.36
CA LYS A 761 27.89 18.47 5.91
C LYS A 761 28.84 19.56 5.44
N TYR A 762 28.99 20.66 6.18
CA TYR A 762 30.01 21.66 5.89
C TYR A 762 31.43 21.09 5.92
N ILE A 763 31.77 20.32 6.95
CA ILE A 763 33.09 19.69 7.08
C ILE A 763 33.39 18.78 5.89
N HIS A 764 32.40 17.98 5.45
CA HIS A 764 32.52 17.13 4.28
C HIS A 764 32.90 17.95 3.03
N GLU A 765 32.19 19.04 2.74
CA GLU A 765 32.48 19.92 1.60
C GLU A 765 33.83 20.64 1.73
N LEU A 766 34.18 21.13 2.92
CA LEU A 766 35.49 21.77 3.16
C LEU A 766 36.66 20.80 2.95
N ARG A 767 36.48 19.51 3.30
CA ARG A 767 37.46 18.46 3.00
C ARG A 767 37.57 18.19 1.50
N ARG A 768 36.45 18.22 0.75
CA ARG A 768 36.45 18.15 -0.73
C ARG A 768 37.29 19.29 -1.33
N LEU A 769 37.17 20.49 -0.76
CA LEU A 769 37.98 21.67 -1.14
C LEU A 769 39.45 21.64 -0.66
N ARG A 770 39.85 20.57 0.05
CA ARG A 770 41.20 20.39 0.62
C ARG A 770 41.61 21.47 1.63
N MET A 771 40.65 22.01 2.37
CA MET A 771 40.92 22.95 3.47
C MET A 771 41.75 22.26 4.58
N LYS A 772 42.80 22.93 5.06
CA LYS A 772 43.78 22.31 5.97
C LYS A 772 43.51 22.51 7.45
N LYS A 773 42.77 23.56 7.82
CA LYS A 773 42.50 23.93 9.22
C LYS A 773 40.99 24.07 9.46
N ILE A 774 40.35 22.96 9.81
CA ILE A 774 38.92 22.89 10.08
C ILE A 774 38.73 22.55 11.57
N TYR A 775 37.95 23.37 12.27
CA TYR A 775 37.63 23.19 13.69
C TYR A 775 36.13 22.94 13.83
N TYR A 776 35.74 21.79 14.38
CA TYR A 776 34.35 21.47 14.69
C TYR A 776 34.03 21.91 16.11
N ILE A 777 33.04 22.78 16.30
CA ILE A 777 32.72 23.41 17.59
C ILE A 777 31.22 23.32 17.91
N THR A 778 30.87 23.33 19.20
CA THR A 778 29.47 23.38 19.65
C THR A 778 28.84 24.74 19.39
N ASP A 779 27.50 24.79 19.32
CA ASP A 779 26.76 26.02 18.99
C ASP A 779 26.86 27.12 20.06
N VAL A 780 27.30 26.76 21.27
CA VAL A 780 27.53 27.70 22.39
C VAL A 780 28.97 28.26 22.44
N CYS A 781 29.90 27.61 21.75
CA CYS A 781 31.30 28.03 21.68
C CYS A 781 31.54 29.42 21.03
N PRO A 782 30.76 29.88 20.02
CA PRO A 782 30.98 31.14 19.32
C PRO A 782 31.21 32.36 20.20
N SER A 783 30.42 32.54 21.28
CA SER A 783 30.64 33.67 22.21
C SER A 783 32.05 33.70 22.78
N HIS A 784 32.57 32.54 23.22
CA HIS A 784 33.89 32.45 23.81
C HIS A 784 34.98 32.77 22.79
N ILE A 785 34.95 32.16 21.61
CA ILE A 785 35.97 32.40 20.57
C ILE A 785 35.90 33.81 19.97
N PHE A 786 34.72 34.45 19.94
CA PHE A 786 34.59 35.86 19.60
C PHE A 786 35.24 36.74 20.67
N SER A 787 35.06 36.43 21.96
CA SER A 787 35.69 37.18 23.05
C SER A 787 37.21 37.11 23.05
N GLU A 788 37.79 36.04 22.51
CA GLU A 788 39.24 35.87 22.35
C GLU A 788 39.79 36.55 21.08
N GLY A 789 38.93 37.13 20.23
CA GLY A 789 39.34 37.71 18.94
C GLY A 789 39.83 36.67 17.93
N LYS A 790 39.50 35.38 18.13
CA LYS A 790 39.93 34.29 17.25
C LYS A 790 39.20 34.26 15.92
N ILE A 791 38.02 34.88 15.81
CA ILE A 791 37.22 34.95 14.58
C ILE A 791 37.13 36.40 14.11
N SER A 792 37.29 36.59 12.80
CA SER A 792 37.20 37.90 12.16
C SER A 792 35.95 38.07 11.29
N LYS A 793 35.41 36.97 10.74
CA LYS A 793 34.26 36.96 9.84
C LYS A 793 33.34 35.80 10.13
N VAL A 794 32.04 36.06 10.04
CA VAL A 794 30.97 35.06 9.99
C VAL A 794 30.36 35.11 8.59
N LEU A 795 30.15 33.95 7.97
CA LEU A 795 29.40 33.86 6.72
C LEU A 795 28.09 33.10 6.96
N PHE A 796 26.98 33.70 6.55
CA PHE A 796 25.66 33.09 6.55
C PHE A 796 25.14 32.88 5.14
N GLY A 797 24.39 31.78 4.96
CA GLY A 797 23.43 31.70 3.87
C GLY A 797 22.12 32.40 4.25
N ALA A 798 21.25 32.62 3.26
CA ALA A 798 19.87 33.03 3.49
C ALA A 798 18.91 32.09 2.75
N ASN A 799 17.76 31.78 3.37
CA ASN A 799 16.63 31.14 2.69
C ASN A 799 15.68 32.20 2.11
N GLY A 800 15.63 33.36 2.77
CA GLY A 800 14.88 34.54 2.35
C GLY A 800 15.50 35.81 2.91
N ILE A 801 15.40 36.89 2.16
CA ILE A 801 15.87 38.23 2.51
C ILE A 801 14.67 39.17 2.33
N GLU A 802 14.27 39.87 3.38
CA GLU A 802 13.19 40.85 3.29
C GLU A 802 13.69 42.16 2.66
N PRO A 803 12.80 43.01 2.11
CA PRO A 803 13.19 44.29 1.51
C PRO A 803 13.96 45.21 2.46
N ASP A 804 13.74 45.11 3.78
CA ASP A 804 14.45 45.86 4.81
C ASP A 804 15.89 45.36 5.08
N GLY A 805 16.31 44.27 4.43
CA GLY A 805 17.63 43.66 4.57
C GLY A 805 17.74 42.60 5.67
N SER A 806 16.67 42.36 6.43
CA SER A 806 16.64 41.28 7.40
C SER A 806 16.59 39.92 6.70
N ILE A 807 17.19 38.90 7.32
CA ILE A 807 17.30 37.57 6.72
C ILE A 807 16.60 36.52 7.56
N HIS A 808 16.13 35.47 6.88
CA HIS A 808 15.53 34.29 7.49
C HIS A 808 16.32 33.06 7.12
N HIS A 809 16.67 32.26 8.12
CA HIS A 809 17.37 30.99 7.94
C HIS A 809 17.01 29.99 9.05
N THR A 810 17.67 28.84 9.07
CA THR A 810 17.57 27.82 10.12
C THR A 810 17.86 28.39 11.52
N LEU A 811 17.22 27.84 12.54
CA LEU A 811 17.36 28.31 13.92
C LEU A 811 18.83 28.38 14.38
N GLY A 812 19.19 29.51 14.97
CA GLY A 812 20.48 29.82 15.59
C GLY A 812 21.27 30.91 14.89
N HIS A 813 20.87 31.36 13.68
CA HIS A 813 21.56 32.44 12.98
C HIS A 813 21.48 33.75 13.77
N LEU A 814 20.33 34.02 14.42
CA LEU A 814 20.15 35.20 15.26
C LEU A 814 21.13 35.21 16.43
N ALA A 815 21.25 34.09 17.14
CA ALA A 815 22.16 33.97 18.27
C ALA A 815 23.62 34.21 17.85
N ILE A 816 24.06 33.63 16.73
CA ILE A 816 25.41 33.86 16.21
C ILE A 816 25.60 35.33 15.81
N ALA A 817 24.63 35.96 15.16
CA ALA A 817 24.69 37.36 14.73
C ALA A 817 24.80 38.33 15.92
N GLU A 818 23.98 38.13 16.96
CA GLU A 818 24.01 38.94 18.18
C GLU A 818 25.36 38.83 18.89
N MET A 819 25.86 37.59 19.05
CA MET A 819 27.18 37.36 19.64
C MET A 819 28.30 38.02 18.82
N ALA A 820 28.24 37.92 17.49
CA ALA A 820 29.22 38.54 16.60
C ALA A 820 29.20 40.08 16.72
N TYR A 821 28.00 40.67 16.71
CA TYR A 821 27.79 42.11 16.86
C TYR A 821 28.36 42.65 18.17
N MET A 822 28.10 41.96 19.29
CA MET A 822 28.61 42.35 20.61
C MET A 822 30.13 42.38 20.70
N HIS A 823 30.82 41.57 19.87
CA HIS A 823 32.28 41.48 19.85
C HIS A 823 32.93 42.18 18.63
N GLY A 824 32.15 42.91 17.82
CA GLY A 824 32.67 43.62 16.64
C GLY A 824 33.15 42.70 15.51
N VAL A 825 32.64 41.47 15.44
CA VAL A 825 32.93 40.50 14.37
C VAL A 825 32.00 40.76 13.19
N TRP A 826 32.55 40.73 11.97
CA TRP A 826 31.80 41.04 10.75
C TRP A 826 30.91 39.88 10.34
N VAL A 827 29.63 40.16 10.06
CA VAL A 827 28.65 39.17 9.58
C VAL A 827 28.31 39.47 8.14
N PHE A 828 28.66 38.57 7.22
CA PHE A 828 28.29 38.68 5.81
C PHE A 828 27.24 37.63 5.46
N VAL A 829 26.23 38.05 4.71
CA VAL A 829 25.22 37.13 4.15
C VAL A 829 25.55 36.89 2.68
N VAL A 830 25.76 35.63 2.30
CA VAL A 830 26.03 35.22 0.92
C VAL A 830 24.78 34.54 0.36
N ALA A 831 24.13 35.19 -0.61
CA ALA A 831 22.86 34.74 -1.16
C ALA A 831 22.65 35.23 -2.60
N ASP A 832 21.59 34.74 -3.22
CA ASP A 832 21.15 35.13 -4.56
C ASP A 832 20.02 36.16 -4.51
N SER A 833 19.97 37.06 -5.49
CA SER A 833 18.92 38.10 -5.53
C SER A 833 17.49 37.55 -5.70
N LEU A 834 17.34 36.30 -6.15
CA LEU A 834 16.06 35.62 -6.27
C LEU A 834 15.40 35.35 -4.90
N LYS A 835 16.18 35.27 -3.82
CA LYS A 835 15.71 35.12 -2.43
C LYS A 835 15.24 36.42 -1.78
N ILE A 836 15.33 37.57 -2.46
CA ILE A 836 14.83 38.83 -1.93
C ILE A 836 13.33 38.94 -2.20
N GLY A 837 12.54 39.16 -1.16
CA GLY A 837 11.09 39.31 -1.27
C GLY A 837 10.38 39.33 0.08
N ASN A 838 9.09 39.63 0.05
CA ASN A 838 8.27 39.67 1.26
C ASN A 838 8.08 38.26 1.82
N ILE A 839 8.22 38.12 3.13
CA ILE A 839 7.97 36.88 3.85
C ILE A 839 6.78 37.09 4.76
N ASP A 840 5.79 36.20 4.65
CA ASP A 840 4.61 36.26 5.50
C ASP A 840 4.97 35.85 6.93
N ALA A 841 5.10 36.84 7.82
CA ALA A 841 5.41 36.65 9.23
C ALA A 841 4.46 35.69 9.95
N SER A 842 3.19 35.60 9.51
CA SER A 842 2.22 34.68 10.10
C SER A 842 2.52 33.21 9.81
N LYS A 843 3.33 32.91 8.78
CA LYS A 843 3.69 31.57 8.33
C LYS A 843 5.06 31.10 8.80
N LEU A 844 5.86 31.98 9.40
CA LEU A 844 7.17 31.65 9.94
C LEU A 844 7.11 30.84 11.26
N GLY A 845 5.94 30.79 11.90
CA GLY A 845 5.67 29.99 13.09
C GLY A 845 5.49 28.51 12.77
N GLY A 846 6.60 27.77 12.69
CA GLY A 846 6.57 26.32 12.57
C GLY A 846 7.66 25.68 13.44
N VAL A 847 7.30 24.65 14.18
CA VAL A 847 8.27 23.78 14.87
C VAL A 847 8.73 22.68 13.91
N ARG A 848 9.99 22.25 14.07
CA ARG A 848 10.50 21.01 13.49
C ARG A 848 9.75 19.83 14.10
N GLY A 849 9.72 18.71 13.38
CA GLY A 849 9.16 17.48 13.91
C GLY A 849 10.03 16.89 15.02
N ASN A 850 9.84 15.62 15.31
CA ASN A 850 10.55 14.93 16.39
C ASN A 850 11.90 14.34 15.96
N GLU A 851 12.34 14.55 14.72
CA GLU A 851 13.52 13.91 14.14
C GLU A 851 14.83 14.30 14.83
N TRP A 852 14.84 15.42 15.57
CA TRP A 852 16.00 15.90 16.34
C TRP A 852 16.03 15.38 17.79
N LEU A 853 14.93 14.79 18.27
CA LEU A 853 14.83 14.25 19.62
C LEU A 853 15.65 12.98 19.76
N THR A 854 16.08 12.69 21.00
CA THR A 854 16.74 11.40 21.28
C THR A 854 15.82 10.25 20.89
N THR A 855 16.37 9.31 20.12
CA THR A 855 15.74 8.04 19.75
C THR A 855 16.37 6.86 20.52
N ASP A 856 17.18 7.18 21.55
CA ASP A 856 17.59 6.21 22.57
C ASP A 856 16.37 5.69 23.31
N ILE A 857 16.16 4.39 23.18
CA ILE A 857 14.98 3.68 23.69
C ILE A 857 14.80 3.79 25.21
N ASP A 858 15.90 3.98 25.96
CA ASP A 858 15.86 4.12 27.41
C ASP A 858 15.56 5.56 27.86
N LYS A 859 15.53 6.53 26.92
CA LYS A 859 15.36 7.97 27.19
C LYS A 859 14.20 8.59 26.43
N GLU A 860 13.79 7.99 25.32
CA GLU A 860 12.76 8.50 24.41
C GLU A 860 11.42 8.74 25.14
N GLU A 861 11.01 7.82 26.02
CA GLU A 861 9.76 7.93 26.80
C GLU A 861 9.69 9.23 27.64
N ILE A 862 10.84 9.74 28.09
CA ILE A 862 10.91 10.98 28.88
C ILE A 862 10.45 12.16 28.01
N LEU A 863 10.97 12.26 26.78
CA LEU A 863 10.67 13.35 25.86
C LEU A 863 9.32 13.18 25.15
N GLN A 864 8.79 11.96 25.09
CA GLN A 864 7.48 11.65 24.49
C GLN A 864 6.34 11.63 25.53
N SER A 865 6.63 11.88 26.80
CA SER A 865 5.61 11.96 27.84
C SER A 865 4.63 13.13 27.58
N ALA A 866 3.36 12.95 27.95
CA ALA A 866 2.32 13.95 27.73
C ALA A 866 2.56 15.28 28.48
N GLU A 867 3.50 15.31 29.42
CA GLU A 867 3.87 16.48 30.21
C GLU A 867 4.97 17.33 29.55
N VAL A 868 5.67 16.80 28.54
CA VAL A 868 6.80 17.46 27.87
C VAL A 868 6.38 17.99 26.50
N ASN A 869 6.40 19.32 26.35
CA ASN A 869 6.16 19.97 25.06
C ASN A 869 7.49 20.27 24.36
N ASN A 870 7.84 19.46 23.37
CA ASN A 870 9.06 19.65 22.58
C ASN A 870 8.94 20.89 21.69
N TYR A 871 9.92 21.79 21.74
CA TYR A 871 9.90 23.05 21.01
C TYR A 871 11.23 23.33 20.32
N ASN A 872 11.25 23.20 18.99
CA ASN A 872 12.40 23.49 18.14
C ASN A 872 11.94 24.25 16.89
N PRO A 873 11.98 25.58 16.88
CA PRO A 873 11.60 26.38 15.72
C PRO A 873 12.36 25.98 14.44
N ARG A 874 11.69 26.05 13.28
CA ARG A 874 12.33 25.79 11.98
C ARG A 874 13.41 26.81 11.67
N GLY A 875 13.22 28.06 12.05
CA GLY A 875 14.08 29.17 11.69
C GLY A 875 14.00 30.34 12.65
N ASP A 876 14.88 31.31 12.44
CA ASP A 876 14.88 32.62 13.09
C ASP A 876 15.08 33.75 12.06
N LYS A 877 14.81 34.98 12.51
CA LYS A 877 14.99 36.21 11.76
C LYS A 877 16.21 36.95 12.32
N VAL A 878 17.14 37.34 11.45
CA VAL A 878 18.28 38.21 11.80
C VAL A 878 17.99 39.61 11.26
N SER A 879 17.98 40.60 12.16
CA SER A 879 17.75 41.99 11.81
C SER A 879 18.88 42.57 10.96
N ALA A 880 18.54 43.49 10.06
CA ALA A 880 19.48 44.15 9.16
C ALA A 880 20.67 44.83 9.90
N ASP A 881 20.44 45.36 11.09
CA ASP A 881 21.46 46.06 11.88
C ASP A 881 22.57 45.14 12.43
N LEU A 882 22.32 43.83 12.48
CA LEU A 882 23.30 42.81 12.89
C LEU A 882 24.15 42.31 11.71
N ILE A 883 23.85 42.75 10.48
CA ILE A 883 24.48 42.28 9.26
C ILE A 883 25.41 43.38 8.73
N SER A 884 26.68 43.03 8.50
CA SER A 884 27.67 43.97 7.98
C SER A 884 27.47 44.26 6.49
N ALA A 885 27.19 43.25 5.69
CA ALA A 885 26.85 43.38 4.27
C ALA A 885 26.16 42.12 3.71
N ILE A 886 25.43 42.30 2.61
CA ILE A 886 24.87 41.19 1.81
C ILE A 886 25.66 41.10 0.51
N VAL A 887 26.14 39.90 0.20
CA VAL A 887 26.89 39.57 -1.01
C VAL A 887 25.94 38.89 -1.99
N LEU A 888 25.65 39.57 -3.09
CA LEU A 888 24.81 39.10 -4.19
C LEU A 888 25.64 38.94 -5.46
N GLU A 889 25.10 38.25 -6.47
CA GLU A 889 25.71 38.19 -7.79
C GLU A 889 25.82 39.57 -8.47
N LYS A 890 25.05 40.55 -7.97
CA LYS A 890 25.01 41.95 -8.45
C LYS A 890 25.97 42.88 -7.72
N GLY A 891 26.67 42.40 -6.68
CA GLY A 891 27.58 43.21 -5.86
C GLY A 891 27.42 43.00 -4.36
N ILE A 892 28.29 43.67 -3.59
CA ILE A 892 28.23 43.72 -2.13
C ILE A 892 27.42 44.96 -1.74
N ILE A 893 26.33 44.76 -1.02
CA ILE A 893 25.35 45.80 -0.72
C ILE A 893 25.19 45.98 0.79
N ARG A 894 24.70 47.15 1.19
CA ARG A 894 24.20 47.35 2.56
C ARG A 894 22.87 46.62 2.72
N PRO A 895 22.57 46.04 3.88
CA PRO A 895 21.28 45.36 4.09
C PRO A 895 20.07 46.23 3.73
N GLN A 896 20.09 47.52 4.09
CA GLN A 896 18.99 48.45 3.84
C GLN A 896 18.74 48.73 2.34
N ASP A 897 19.68 48.36 1.46
CA ASP A 897 19.53 48.51 0.02
C ASP A 897 18.89 47.28 -0.65
N ALA A 898 18.56 46.22 0.10
CA ALA A 898 18.09 44.94 -0.44
C ALA A 898 16.88 45.07 -1.39
N GLU A 899 15.91 45.93 -1.06
CA GLU A 899 14.72 46.19 -1.91
C GLU A 899 15.09 46.57 -3.36
N LYS A 900 16.16 47.34 -3.57
CA LYS A 900 16.60 47.79 -4.91
C LYS A 900 17.07 46.64 -5.80
N TYR A 901 17.41 45.51 -5.20
CA TYR A 901 17.94 44.33 -5.88
C TYR A 901 16.89 43.23 -6.03
N MET A 902 15.69 43.43 -5.48
CA MET A 902 14.56 42.52 -5.57
C MET A 902 14.17 42.28 -7.03
N ASP A 903 14.03 41.00 -7.38
CA ASP A 903 13.48 40.62 -8.68
C ASP A 903 11.95 40.68 -8.62
N ILE A 904 11.39 41.70 -9.30
CA ILE A 904 9.95 41.99 -9.43
C ILE A 904 9.39 41.38 -10.73
N SER A 905 10.26 40.87 -11.60
CA SER A 905 9.86 40.37 -12.93
C SER A 905 8.95 39.16 -12.85
#